data_AF-A0A4P8QSH9-F1
#
_entry.id   AF-A0A4P8QSH9-F1
#
_cell.length_a   1.000
_cell.length_b   1.000
_cell.length_c   1.000
_cell.angle_alpha   90.00
_cell.angle_beta   90.00
_cell.angle_gamma   90.00
#
_symmetry.space_group_name_H-M   'P 1'
#
loop_
_entity.id
_entity.type
_entity.pdbx_description
1 polymer ?
#
loop_
_entity_poly.entity_id
_entity_poly.type
_entity_poly.pdbx_seq_one_letter_code
_entity_poly.pdbx_strand_id
1 'polypeptide(L)'
;MIKKYVLPGAALIVLLLFVLWRAMPQWLPHLAGFGLPADMSLTLRSSPVWRDWGLQSDGFTLTAGECTLLEVRNIVVHRQSGRWKAGIDTVTVNSDCMSYLASDDNNASARLSQWQQRLPVADITIEKFTLQPWQDYAGRVRISTDGKQRQTLHYQGEQLAFQTELNRQHLILRDGMLATPAGYFRLQLSGEIDLADVLPQAPVQGVLKGQLDTGQMPRPVSMRLSWQHQQGAFSLLAAEEDEPLVMLPWQLSQERIQVNNGIWRWPYAAQPLSGRISLTLQNWRQGLEKTRIDARMNLLTQGHNGKANAVLVLGPGHIGLGNSELRFQLTGQANLSDLSFTASLPGILQGSLLNPELLILPGGLLRAWGSLGPQFRLEEARWPLAGVRISPAGVNGRLQAILKARHSYWGRFNLHLDGQAQDFWPDQGKWQWRYWGSGQLPPLKGEWDVAGRGFWRDSLIEVSRLSSGLNQLGYGLAVVRRPRLTIVEPVRWQRARSATSFQGALQLESEQVDFSNGGYLPPTLMRLSLQGNDPSDFLIKGQIQAQDIGPVSLRGRWDGERLRGNAWWPRQSLTVFQPLLSPRLNMKIRAGQFYAQAAFSAARGQGFRAGGHWVVNNGGVWLRDGEVGGVNFVLPYRLKSQRWELGIKRPVTLRIAMLDNLFRMTAVRVDLRGYYPFSEKWPLTISQAGMEALGGHISLLVLRWPQREDALFTVKSVELSELITALKLKQFAMSGRVSGVLPLNFNHPEMLIQRGRFTNDRFLTIRMDKQFADELAGNNMARGVAIDWMRYLEIGRAHATVELSNQGELALVSQIQGKNPLLSAQKQVILNYRHQENIFQLWRSLRFGDNLQDTLEQQANE
;
A
#
# COMPACT_ATOMS: atom_id res chain seq x y z
N MET A 1 -38.74 -106.30 22.22
CA MET A 1 -38.28 -105.73 20.93
C MET A 1 -38.12 -104.19 20.92
N ILE A 2 -38.12 -103.49 22.07
CA ILE A 2 -38.12 -102.00 22.09
C ILE A 2 -36.71 -101.39 22.33
N LYS A 3 -35.71 -102.16 22.76
CA LYS A 3 -34.33 -101.67 23.00
C LYS A 3 -33.45 -101.54 21.74
N LYS A 4 -33.86 -102.03 20.56
CA LYS A 4 -33.04 -102.02 19.32
C LYS A 4 -33.16 -100.74 18.48
N TYR A 5 -34.17 -99.90 18.71
CA TYR A 5 -34.43 -98.69 17.91
C TYR A 5 -34.22 -97.36 18.66
N VAL A 6 -34.03 -97.39 19.99
CA VAL A 6 -33.83 -96.18 20.81
C VAL A 6 -32.44 -95.57 20.59
N LEU A 7 -31.39 -96.41 20.49
CA LEU A 7 -30.02 -95.95 20.22
C LEU A 7 -29.83 -95.35 18.81
N PRO A 8 -30.28 -95.99 17.71
CA PRO A 8 -30.21 -95.38 16.38
C PRO A 8 -31.16 -94.19 16.22
N GLY A 9 -32.33 -94.18 16.89
CA GLY A 9 -33.21 -93.02 16.91
C GLY A 9 -32.61 -91.82 17.64
N ALA A 10 -31.97 -92.02 18.79
CA ALA A 10 -31.25 -90.97 19.50
C ALA A 10 -30.03 -90.49 18.71
N ALA A 11 -29.27 -91.39 18.07
CA ALA A 11 -28.16 -91.02 17.20
C ALA A 11 -28.63 -90.23 15.97
N LEU A 12 -29.76 -90.60 15.36
CA LEU A 12 -30.38 -89.87 14.26
C LEU A 12 -30.82 -88.47 14.70
N ILE A 13 -31.43 -88.33 15.88
CA ILE A 13 -31.83 -87.02 16.44
C ILE A 13 -30.60 -86.16 16.73
N VAL A 14 -29.55 -86.72 17.35
CA VAL A 14 -28.30 -85.97 17.62
C VAL A 14 -27.62 -85.56 16.32
N LEU A 15 -27.59 -86.44 15.32
CA LEU A 15 -27.00 -86.15 14.01
C LEU A 15 -27.84 -85.13 13.23
N LEU A 16 -29.17 -85.19 13.34
CA LEU A 16 -30.09 -84.22 12.75
C LEU A 16 -29.99 -82.86 13.46
N LEU A 17 -29.84 -82.83 14.79
CA LEU A 17 -29.54 -81.61 15.56
C LEU A 17 -28.17 -81.05 15.21
N PHE A 18 -27.15 -81.90 14.99
CA PHE A 18 -25.82 -81.47 14.58
C PHE A 18 -25.79 -80.93 13.15
N VAL A 19 -26.52 -81.57 12.21
CA VAL A 19 -26.68 -81.09 10.83
C VAL A 19 -27.48 -79.79 10.80
N LEU A 20 -28.59 -79.69 11.55
CA LEU A 20 -29.33 -78.44 11.73
C LEU A 20 -28.43 -77.36 12.33
N TRP A 21 -27.64 -77.67 13.36
CA TRP A 21 -26.71 -76.71 13.96
C TRP A 21 -25.64 -76.24 12.98
N ARG A 22 -25.06 -77.16 12.20
CA ARG A 22 -24.03 -76.82 11.21
C ARG A 22 -24.61 -76.05 10.02
N ALA A 23 -25.83 -76.34 9.60
CA ALA A 23 -26.55 -75.63 8.55
C ALA A 23 -27.21 -74.32 9.02
N MET A 24 -27.02 -73.92 10.29
CA MET A 24 -27.60 -72.69 10.86
C MET A 24 -27.41 -71.42 10.02
N PRO A 25 -26.24 -71.15 9.40
CA PRO A 25 -26.07 -70.00 8.54
C PRO A 25 -26.99 -69.97 7.30
N GLN A 26 -27.55 -71.12 6.90
CA GLN A 26 -28.42 -71.23 5.72
C GLN A 26 -29.91 -71.10 6.07
N TRP A 27 -30.37 -71.66 7.20
CA TRP A 27 -31.80 -71.62 7.56
C TRP A 27 -32.17 -70.49 8.54
N LEU A 28 -31.25 -70.06 9.42
CA LEU A 28 -31.54 -69.01 10.41
C LEU A 28 -31.88 -67.66 9.75
N PRO A 29 -31.21 -67.22 8.67
CA PRO A 29 -31.61 -66.04 7.91
C PRO A 29 -33.07 -66.07 7.44
N HIS A 30 -33.51 -67.20 6.89
CA HIS A 30 -34.88 -67.36 6.38
C HIS A 30 -35.92 -67.34 7.51
N LEU A 31 -35.63 -67.94 8.66
CA LEU A 31 -36.51 -67.89 9.82
C LEU A 31 -36.53 -66.50 10.48
N ALA A 32 -35.38 -65.85 10.58
CA ALA A 32 -35.27 -64.48 11.13
C ALA A 32 -36.02 -63.47 10.25
N GLY A 33 -36.10 -63.70 8.94
CA GLY A 33 -36.87 -62.87 7.99
C GLY A 33 -38.35 -62.72 8.32
N PHE A 34 -38.99 -63.67 9.02
CA PHE A 34 -40.38 -63.53 9.46
C PHE A 34 -40.59 -62.48 10.57
N GLY A 35 -39.54 -62.13 11.31
CA GLY A 35 -39.58 -61.16 12.40
C GLY A 35 -38.85 -59.86 12.11
N LEU A 36 -38.17 -59.76 10.95
CA LEU A 36 -37.47 -58.56 10.52
C LEU A 36 -38.40 -57.69 9.64
N PRO A 37 -38.26 -56.35 9.68
CA PRO A 37 -38.97 -55.45 8.76
C PRO A 37 -38.76 -55.80 7.28
N ALA A 38 -39.68 -55.32 6.41
CA ALA A 38 -39.52 -55.47 4.97
C ALA A 38 -38.15 -54.95 4.50
N ASP A 39 -37.54 -55.64 3.54
CA ASP A 39 -36.22 -55.34 2.96
C ASP A 39 -34.99 -55.51 3.88
N MET A 40 -35.14 -56.15 5.04
CA MET A 40 -34.01 -56.53 5.89
C MET A 40 -33.59 -57.98 5.73
N SER A 41 -32.29 -58.23 5.59
CA SER A 41 -31.73 -59.59 5.58
C SER A 41 -30.59 -59.76 6.59
N LEU A 42 -30.63 -60.87 7.33
CA LEU A 42 -29.61 -61.27 8.30
C LEU A 42 -28.73 -62.33 7.67
N THR A 43 -27.41 -62.16 7.67
CA THR A 43 -26.46 -63.17 7.21
C THR A 43 -25.47 -63.52 8.31
N LEU A 44 -25.32 -64.81 8.63
CA LEU A 44 -24.30 -65.28 9.58
C LEU A 44 -22.98 -65.59 8.84
N ARG A 45 -21.86 -65.23 9.45
CA ARG A 45 -20.52 -65.49 8.88
C ARG A 45 -20.13 -66.97 9.00
N SER A 46 -20.50 -67.61 10.10
CA SER A 46 -20.24 -69.03 10.36
C SER A 46 -21.21 -69.61 11.39
N SER A 47 -21.30 -70.94 11.44
CA SER A 47 -22.11 -71.63 12.43
C SER A 47 -21.47 -71.45 13.82
N PRO A 48 -22.24 -71.05 14.85
CA PRO A 48 -21.70 -70.88 16.19
C PRO A 48 -21.06 -72.16 16.71
N VAL A 49 -19.94 -72.05 17.43
CA VAL A 49 -19.24 -73.15 18.07
C VAL A 49 -19.44 -73.03 19.57
N TRP A 50 -19.74 -74.15 20.23
CA TRP A 50 -19.81 -74.21 21.68
C TRP A 50 -18.42 -74.50 22.23
N ARG A 51 -17.83 -73.57 22.99
CA ARG A 51 -16.48 -73.67 23.56
C ARG A 51 -16.45 -72.97 24.92
N ASP A 52 -15.78 -73.56 25.91
CA ASP A 52 -15.62 -73.01 27.27
C ASP A 52 -16.95 -72.64 27.96
N TRP A 53 -17.97 -73.50 27.84
CA TRP A 53 -19.33 -73.27 28.36
C TRP A 53 -20.02 -72.00 27.81
N GLY A 54 -19.54 -71.51 26.67
CA GLY A 54 -20.07 -70.36 25.94
C GLY A 54 -20.31 -70.66 24.46
N LEU A 55 -21.21 -69.91 23.86
CA LEU A 55 -21.50 -69.90 22.43
C LEU A 55 -20.62 -68.84 21.75
N GLN A 56 -19.72 -69.25 20.88
CA GLN A 56 -18.84 -68.37 20.10
C GLN A 56 -19.29 -68.34 18.64
N SER A 57 -19.30 -67.18 18.00
CA SER A 57 -19.60 -67.01 16.58
C SER A 57 -18.70 -65.93 15.98
N ASP A 58 -18.32 -66.09 14.70
CA ASP A 58 -17.56 -65.07 13.97
C ASP A 58 -18.40 -63.81 13.70
N GLY A 59 -19.69 -63.84 14.05
CA GLY A 59 -20.61 -62.72 14.02
C GLY A 59 -21.61 -62.78 12.87
N PHE A 60 -22.34 -61.69 12.67
CA PHE A 60 -23.43 -61.60 11.71
C PHE A 60 -23.51 -60.19 11.13
N THR A 61 -24.13 -60.07 9.97
CA THR A 61 -24.41 -58.79 9.31
C THR A 61 -25.90 -58.67 9.05
N LEU A 62 -26.43 -57.47 9.28
CA LEU A 62 -27.79 -57.08 8.96
C LEU A 62 -27.72 -56.05 7.85
N THR A 63 -28.41 -56.32 6.74
CA THR A 63 -28.50 -55.44 5.58
C THR A 63 -29.93 -54.96 5.43
N ALA A 64 -30.10 -53.70 5.02
CA ALA A 64 -31.37 -53.09 4.63
C ALA A 64 -31.26 -52.68 3.16
N GLY A 65 -31.93 -53.38 2.26
CA GLY A 65 -31.69 -53.29 0.82
C GLY A 65 -30.22 -53.61 0.47
N GLU A 66 -29.52 -52.69 -0.20
CA GLU A 66 -28.07 -52.80 -0.49
C GLU A 66 -27.17 -52.23 0.62
N CYS A 67 -27.74 -51.66 1.69
CA CYS A 67 -27.00 -50.96 2.74
C CYS A 67 -26.72 -51.89 3.93
N THR A 68 -25.45 -52.06 4.31
CA THR A 68 -25.08 -52.85 5.50
C THR A 68 -25.31 -52.01 6.77
N LEU A 69 -26.46 -52.22 7.43
CA LEU A 69 -26.89 -51.45 8.60
C LEU A 69 -26.08 -51.78 9.86
N LEU A 70 -25.87 -53.07 10.13
CA LEU A 70 -25.20 -53.54 11.34
C LEU A 70 -24.24 -54.67 10.98
N GLU A 71 -23.00 -54.56 11.43
CA GLU A 71 -22.00 -55.61 11.35
C GLU A 71 -21.48 -55.91 12.75
N VAL A 72 -21.60 -57.18 13.15
CA VAL A 72 -21.07 -57.71 14.40
C VAL A 72 -19.98 -58.72 14.05
N ARG A 73 -18.80 -58.61 14.68
CA ARG A 73 -17.72 -59.60 14.54
C ARG A 73 -17.33 -60.16 15.89
N ASN A 74 -17.04 -61.46 15.92
CA ASN A 74 -16.56 -62.21 17.08
C ASN A 74 -17.40 -61.96 18.34
N ILE A 75 -18.50 -62.71 18.47
CA ILE A 75 -19.38 -62.66 19.62
C ILE A 75 -19.22 -63.94 20.45
N VAL A 76 -19.04 -63.78 21.76
CA VAL A 76 -18.99 -64.87 22.75
C VAL A 76 -20.06 -64.63 23.79
N VAL A 77 -21.01 -65.56 23.93
CA VAL A 77 -22.10 -65.49 24.90
C VAL A 77 -22.03 -66.68 25.84
N HIS A 78 -21.90 -66.44 27.13
CA HIS A 78 -21.94 -67.48 28.16
C HIS A 78 -22.82 -67.04 29.33
N ARG A 79 -23.20 -67.97 30.20
CA ARG A 79 -24.03 -67.67 31.39
C ARG A 79 -23.20 -67.90 32.65
N GLN A 80 -23.02 -66.87 33.47
CA GLN A 80 -22.24 -66.92 34.71
C GLN A 80 -23.04 -66.29 35.86
N SER A 81 -23.15 -67.01 36.99
CA SER A 81 -23.84 -66.53 38.19
C SER A 81 -25.27 -66.01 37.93
N GLY A 82 -26.02 -66.68 37.05
CA GLY A 82 -27.39 -66.31 36.68
C GLY A 82 -27.52 -65.18 35.64
N ARG A 83 -26.42 -64.50 35.28
CA ARG A 83 -26.38 -63.39 34.31
C ARG A 83 -25.81 -63.88 32.97
N TRP A 84 -26.35 -63.38 31.87
CA TRP A 84 -25.75 -63.57 30.55
C TRP A 84 -24.56 -62.62 30.37
N LYS A 85 -23.41 -63.14 29.96
CA LYS A 85 -22.24 -62.34 29.61
C LYS A 85 -21.98 -62.46 28.13
N ALA A 86 -22.07 -61.33 27.41
CA ALA A 86 -21.77 -61.26 25.99
C ALA A 86 -20.54 -60.37 25.76
N GLY A 87 -19.47 -60.95 25.22
CA GLY A 87 -18.29 -60.22 24.74
C GLY A 87 -18.36 -60.11 23.23
N ILE A 88 -18.18 -58.91 22.68
CA ILE A 88 -18.19 -58.64 21.24
C ILE A 88 -16.95 -57.83 20.90
N ASP A 89 -16.16 -58.27 19.92
CA ASP A 89 -14.94 -57.53 19.56
C ASP A 89 -15.30 -56.23 18.84
N THR A 90 -16.11 -56.32 17.78
CA THR A 90 -16.46 -55.14 16.97
C THR A 90 -17.93 -55.11 16.62
N VAL A 91 -18.55 -53.95 16.82
CA VAL A 91 -19.88 -53.63 16.30
C VAL A 91 -19.78 -52.37 15.47
N THR A 92 -20.16 -52.46 14.19
CA THR A 92 -20.23 -51.32 13.28
C THR A 92 -21.68 -51.09 12.89
N VAL A 93 -22.18 -49.88 13.11
CA VAL A 93 -23.51 -49.45 12.69
C VAL A 93 -23.35 -48.37 11.64
N ASN A 94 -24.05 -48.48 10.52
CA ASN A 94 -24.04 -47.45 9.49
C ASN A 94 -25.32 -46.60 9.60
N SER A 95 -25.16 -45.34 10.00
CA SER A 95 -26.30 -44.43 10.18
C SER A 95 -26.99 -44.08 8.87
N ASP A 96 -26.28 -44.10 7.74
CA ASP A 96 -26.85 -43.73 6.45
C ASP A 96 -27.92 -44.74 6.00
N CYS A 97 -27.78 -45.98 6.47
CA CYS A 97 -28.75 -47.06 6.24
C CYS A 97 -30.09 -46.84 6.98
N MET A 98 -30.17 -45.93 7.95
CA MET A 98 -31.43 -45.67 8.69
C MET A 98 -32.51 -45.03 7.82
N SER A 99 -32.14 -44.42 6.68
CA SER A 99 -33.11 -43.90 5.70
C SER A 99 -33.96 -45.01 5.06
N TYR A 100 -33.43 -46.23 4.95
CA TYR A 100 -34.12 -47.41 4.43
C TYR A 100 -35.04 -48.09 5.46
N LEU A 101 -34.95 -47.71 6.73
CA LEU A 101 -35.78 -48.23 7.82
C LEU A 101 -37.16 -47.55 7.91
N ALA A 102 -37.45 -46.57 7.06
CA ALA A 102 -38.72 -45.85 7.07
C ALA A 102 -39.86 -46.76 6.55
N SER A 103 -40.58 -47.40 7.47
CA SER A 103 -41.78 -48.19 7.15
C SER A 103 -42.89 -48.01 8.19
N ASP A 104 -44.05 -47.63 7.66
CA ASP A 104 -45.44 -47.65 8.15
C ASP A 104 -45.83 -46.96 9.48
N ASP A 105 -46.68 -45.93 9.35
CA ASP A 105 -47.39 -45.17 10.40
C ASP A 105 -48.31 -46.01 11.32
N ASN A 106 -48.43 -47.32 11.09
CA ASN A 106 -49.40 -48.18 11.78
C ASN A 106 -48.84 -49.05 12.91
N ASN A 107 -47.55 -48.97 13.24
CA ASN A 107 -47.00 -49.70 14.37
C ASN A 107 -47.14 -48.91 15.68
N ALA A 108 -47.81 -49.52 16.68
CA ALA A 108 -48.01 -48.94 18.00
C ALA A 108 -46.69 -48.48 18.63
N SER A 109 -46.62 -47.21 19.05
CA SER A 109 -45.43 -46.60 19.63
C SER A 109 -44.86 -47.42 20.78
N ALA A 110 -43.62 -47.87 20.63
CA ALA A 110 -42.95 -48.71 21.61
C ALA A 110 -42.80 -48.00 22.97
N ARG A 111 -43.12 -48.72 24.06
CA ARG A 111 -43.00 -48.21 25.44
C ARG A 111 -41.69 -48.64 26.09
N LEU A 112 -41.02 -47.72 26.77
CA LEU A 112 -39.78 -47.94 27.51
C LEU A 112 -39.97 -49.02 28.58
N SER A 113 -41.03 -48.93 29.37
CA SER A 113 -41.35 -49.92 30.41
C SER A 113 -41.50 -51.35 29.87
N GLN A 114 -42.11 -51.52 28.68
CA GLN A 114 -42.25 -52.82 28.02
C GLN A 114 -40.91 -53.34 27.51
N TRP A 115 -40.08 -52.47 26.94
CA TRP A 115 -38.74 -52.82 26.50
C TRP A 115 -37.84 -53.26 27.67
N GLN A 116 -37.87 -52.52 28.78
CA GLN A 116 -37.08 -52.85 29.97
C GLN A 116 -37.42 -54.22 30.55
N GLN A 117 -38.69 -54.63 30.51
CA GLN A 117 -39.14 -55.96 30.96
C GLN A 117 -38.73 -57.10 30.02
N ARG A 118 -38.45 -56.82 28.74
CA ARG A 118 -38.00 -57.83 27.76
C ARG A 118 -36.49 -58.07 27.81
N LEU A 119 -35.72 -57.19 28.45
CA LEU A 119 -34.27 -57.34 28.55
C LEU A 119 -33.93 -58.48 29.53
N PRO A 120 -33.08 -59.45 29.14
CA PRO A 120 -32.59 -60.47 30.08
C PRO A 120 -31.60 -59.85 31.05
N VAL A 121 -31.40 -60.46 32.23
CA VAL A 121 -30.31 -60.08 33.13
C VAL A 121 -28.97 -60.37 32.45
N ALA A 122 -28.26 -59.31 32.03
CA ALA A 122 -27.11 -59.44 31.15
C ALA A 122 -26.06 -58.34 31.35
N ASP A 123 -24.80 -58.70 31.09
CA ASP A 123 -23.67 -57.80 30.98
C ASP A 123 -23.05 -57.97 29.58
N ILE A 124 -23.14 -56.94 28.76
CA ILE A 124 -22.68 -56.92 27.37
C ILE A 124 -21.47 -56.00 27.29
N THR A 125 -20.35 -56.49 26.81
CA THR A 125 -19.14 -55.70 26.54
C THR A 125 -18.82 -55.74 25.07
N ILE A 126 -18.74 -54.56 24.45
CA ILE A 126 -18.31 -54.36 23.07
C ILE A 126 -16.95 -53.66 23.13
N GLU A 127 -15.88 -54.31 22.68
CA GLU A 127 -14.52 -53.74 22.75
C GLU A 127 -14.37 -52.53 21.83
N LYS A 128 -14.94 -52.59 20.62
CA LYS A 128 -14.99 -51.46 19.69
C LYS A 128 -16.36 -51.31 19.04
N PHE A 129 -17.09 -50.29 19.44
CA PHE A 129 -18.30 -49.82 18.76
C PHE A 129 -17.92 -48.68 17.79
N THR A 130 -18.46 -48.70 16.58
CA THR A 130 -18.22 -47.68 15.55
C THR A 130 -19.53 -47.32 14.87
N LEU A 131 -19.85 -46.03 14.84
CA LEU A 131 -20.98 -45.49 14.07
C LEU A 131 -20.42 -44.83 12.81
N GLN A 132 -20.75 -45.32 11.62
CA GLN A 132 -20.34 -44.70 10.36
C GLN A 132 -21.33 -43.61 9.96
N PRO A 133 -20.89 -42.46 9.42
CA PRO A 133 -19.49 -42.11 9.10
C PRO A 133 -18.65 -41.54 10.27
N TRP A 134 -19.18 -41.51 11.48
CA TRP A 134 -18.60 -40.92 12.72
C TRP A 134 -17.51 -41.76 13.40
N GLN A 135 -16.53 -42.26 12.64
CA GLN A 135 -15.54 -43.24 13.12
C GLN A 135 -14.62 -42.68 14.22
N ASP A 136 -14.39 -41.37 14.26
CA ASP A 136 -13.57 -40.70 15.27
C ASP A 136 -14.16 -40.79 16.69
N TYR A 137 -15.44 -41.13 16.81
CA TYR A 137 -16.15 -41.30 18.07
C TYR A 137 -16.23 -42.77 18.52
N ALA A 138 -15.53 -43.67 17.84
CA ALA A 138 -15.47 -45.08 18.21
C ALA A 138 -14.93 -45.28 19.63
N GLY A 139 -15.45 -46.28 20.33
CA GLY A 139 -15.09 -46.54 21.72
C GLY A 139 -15.58 -47.88 22.24
N ARG A 140 -15.20 -48.19 23.47
CA ARG A 140 -15.63 -49.37 24.20
C ARG A 140 -16.99 -49.13 24.85
N VAL A 141 -17.88 -50.12 24.76
CA VAL A 141 -19.23 -50.04 25.34
C VAL A 141 -19.42 -51.16 26.35
N ARG A 142 -19.91 -50.84 27.55
CA ARG A 142 -20.39 -51.81 28.53
C ARG A 142 -21.82 -51.51 28.90
N ILE A 143 -22.70 -52.47 28.70
CA ILE A 143 -24.11 -52.39 29.06
C ILE A 143 -24.36 -53.43 30.14
N SER A 144 -25.00 -53.04 31.24
CA SER A 144 -25.46 -53.95 32.28
C SER A 144 -26.95 -53.73 32.49
N THR A 145 -27.71 -54.81 32.59
CA THR A 145 -29.15 -54.77 32.87
C THR A 145 -29.51 -55.76 33.95
N ASP A 146 -30.36 -55.34 34.87
CA ASP A 146 -30.92 -56.18 35.94
C ASP A 146 -32.13 -57.02 35.49
N GLY A 147 -32.49 -56.95 34.19
CA GLY A 147 -33.67 -57.57 33.61
C GLY A 147 -35.00 -57.07 34.18
N LYS A 148 -35.00 -55.91 34.84
CA LYS A 148 -36.19 -55.28 35.43
C LYS A 148 -36.30 -53.82 35.03
N GLN A 149 -35.66 -52.93 35.79
CA GLN A 149 -35.88 -51.48 35.69
C GLN A 149 -34.57 -50.69 35.72
N ARG A 150 -33.44 -51.32 36.02
CA ARG A 150 -32.14 -50.66 36.10
C ARG A 150 -31.24 -51.10 34.96
N GLN A 151 -30.80 -50.15 34.15
CA GLN A 151 -29.81 -50.37 33.11
C GLN A 151 -28.67 -49.36 33.27
N THR A 152 -27.44 -49.84 33.17
CA THR A 152 -26.26 -48.97 33.11
C THR A 152 -25.59 -49.13 31.76
N LEU A 153 -25.14 -48.01 31.21
CA LEU A 153 -24.40 -47.95 29.96
C LEU A 153 -23.16 -47.09 30.21
N HIS A 154 -21.99 -47.68 29.98
CA HIS A 154 -20.72 -46.99 30.02
C HIS A 154 -20.10 -47.00 28.63
N TYR A 155 -19.85 -45.80 28.11
CA TYR A 155 -19.16 -45.59 26.85
C TYR A 155 -17.80 -44.96 27.13
N GLN A 156 -16.73 -45.51 26.57
CA GLN A 156 -15.37 -45.04 26.78
C GLN A 156 -14.63 -44.98 25.44
N GLY A 157 -14.47 -43.78 24.90
CA GLY A 157 -13.67 -43.47 23.72
C GLY A 157 -12.83 -42.20 23.94
N GLU A 158 -12.00 -41.86 22.95
CA GLU A 158 -11.11 -40.69 23.04
C GLU A 158 -11.87 -39.35 22.92
N GLN A 159 -12.87 -39.30 22.03
CA GLN A 159 -13.66 -38.10 21.73
C GLN A 159 -15.07 -38.12 22.36
N LEU A 160 -15.51 -39.28 22.85
CA LEU A 160 -16.81 -39.45 23.51
C LEU A 160 -16.64 -40.44 24.67
N ALA A 161 -16.97 -40.02 25.88
CA ALA A 161 -17.06 -40.89 27.03
C ALA A 161 -18.24 -40.47 27.90
N PHE A 162 -18.97 -41.42 28.45
CA PHE A 162 -20.05 -41.13 29.40
C PHE A 162 -20.41 -42.36 30.23
N GLN A 163 -21.04 -42.11 31.38
CA GLN A 163 -21.71 -43.14 32.15
C GLN A 163 -23.16 -42.74 32.34
N THR A 164 -24.08 -43.63 31.98
CA THR A 164 -25.51 -43.41 32.15
C THR A 164 -26.13 -44.53 32.98
N GLU A 165 -27.00 -44.16 33.90
CA GLU A 165 -27.83 -45.08 34.67
C GLU A 165 -29.30 -44.72 34.43
N LEU A 166 -30.06 -45.67 33.88
CA LEU A 166 -31.50 -45.56 33.70
C LEU A 166 -32.20 -46.41 34.77
N ASN A 167 -32.98 -45.77 35.63
CA ASN A 167 -33.83 -46.43 36.61
C ASN A 167 -35.30 -46.08 36.33
N ARG A 168 -36.06 -47.05 35.82
CA ARG A 168 -37.39 -46.84 35.24
C ARG A 168 -37.31 -45.79 34.12
N GLN A 169 -37.81 -44.58 34.36
CA GLN A 169 -37.77 -43.46 33.43
C GLN A 169 -36.70 -42.42 33.78
N HIS A 170 -36.04 -42.55 34.94
CA HIS A 170 -35.07 -41.58 35.42
C HIS A 170 -33.67 -41.94 34.93
N LEU A 171 -33.12 -41.11 34.04
CA LEU A 171 -31.80 -41.25 33.44
C LEU A 171 -30.82 -40.28 34.09
N ILE A 172 -29.77 -40.82 34.70
CA ILE A 172 -28.67 -40.06 35.29
C ILE A 172 -27.47 -40.16 34.35
N LEU A 173 -26.93 -39.02 33.91
CA LEU A 173 -25.70 -38.89 33.13
C LEU A 173 -24.57 -38.40 34.04
N ARG A 174 -23.48 -39.18 34.12
CA ARG A 174 -22.26 -38.88 34.86
C ARG A 174 -21.06 -38.86 33.92
N ASP A 175 -20.13 -37.96 34.22
CA ASP A 175 -18.82 -37.85 33.56
C ASP A 175 -18.92 -37.87 32.02
N GLY A 176 -19.97 -37.24 31.48
CA GLY A 176 -20.14 -37.08 30.05
C GLY A 176 -19.04 -36.17 29.50
N MET A 177 -18.38 -36.60 28.45
CA MET A 177 -17.32 -35.88 27.78
C MET A 177 -17.50 -36.04 26.27
N LEU A 178 -17.54 -34.91 25.57
CA LEU A 178 -17.56 -34.83 24.12
C LEU A 178 -16.46 -33.87 23.68
N ALA A 179 -15.58 -34.33 22.80
CA ALA A 179 -14.55 -33.52 22.17
C ALA A 179 -14.63 -33.62 20.65
N THR A 180 -14.09 -32.62 19.96
CA THR A 180 -13.95 -32.65 18.50
C THR A 180 -12.62 -33.27 18.10
N PRO A 181 -12.56 -34.06 17.01
CA PRO A 181 -11.30 -34.64 16.52
C PRO A 181 -10.22 -33.58 16.23
N ALA A 182 -10.63 -32.39 15.78
CA ALA A 182 -9.75 -31.25 15.53
C ALA A 182 -9.37 -30.44 16.79
N GLY A 183 -9.89 -30.80 17.96
CA GLY A 183 -9.54 -30.19 19.25
C GLY A 183 -10.12 -28.79 19.50
N TYR A 184 -11.09 -28.32 18.70
CA TYR A 184 -11.64 -26.97 18.81
C TYR A 184 -12.55 -26.76 20.02
N PHE A 185 -13.19 -27.82 20.51
CA PHE A 185 -13.96 -27.73 21.75
C PHE A 185 -13.96 -29.06 22.51
N ARG A 186 -14.09 -28.94 23.83
CA ARG A 186 -14.33 -30.03 24.78
C ARG A 186 -15.48 -29.64 25.70
N LEU A 187 -16.51 -30.48 25.74
CA LEU A 187 -17.69 -30.33 26.58
C LEU A 187 -17.70 -31.43 27.64
N GLN A 188 -17.72 -31.04 28.90
CA GLN A 188 -18.04 -31.93 30.02
C GLN A 188 -19.51 -31.75 30.38
N LEU A 189 -20.24 -32.84 30.61
CA LEU A 189 -21.69 -32.83 30.81
C LEU A 189 -22.10 -33.82 31.91
N SER A 190 -22.98 -33.39 32.80
CA SER A 190 -23.64 -34.22 33.80
C SER A 190 -25.07 -33.76 34.03
N GLY A 191 -25.93 -34.65 34.50
CA GLY A 191 -27.31 -34.26 34.80
C GLY A 191 -28.28 -35.41 34.94
N GLU A 192 -29.54 -35.05 35.08
CA GLU A 192 -30.64 -35.97 35.35
C GLU A 192 -31.80 -35.64 34.40
N ILE A 193 -32.43 -36.67 33.85
CA ILE A 193 -33.46 -36.56 32.82
C ILE A 193 -34.57 -37.58 33.12
N ASP A 194 -35.82 -37.14 33.12
CA ASP A 194 -36.97 -38.04 33.16
C ASP A 194 -37.49 -38.28 31.73
N LEU A 195 -37.29 -39.49 31.23
CA LEU A 195 -37.73 -39.93 29.91
C LEU A 195 -39.25 -40.16 29.90
N ALA A 196 -39.88 -39.94 28.75
CA ALA A 196 -41.27 -40.35 28.54
C ALA A 196 -41.36 -41.88 28.45
N ASP A 197 -42.50 -42.47 28.87
CA ASP A 197 -42.72 -43.92 28.70
C ASP A 197 -42.82 -44.32 27.23
N VAL A 198 -43.24 -43.41 26.35
CA VAL A 198 -43.39 -43.66 24.91
C VAL A 198 -42.12 -43.18 24.22
N LEU A 199 -41.31 -44.10 23.67
CA LEU A 199 -39.97 -43.84 23.14
C LEU A 199 -39.84 -42.69 22.12
N PRO A 200 -40.81 -42.42 21.21
CA PRO A 200 -40.71 -41.27 20.32
C PRO A 200 -41.03 -39.92 20.98
N GLN A 201 -41.55 -39.87 22.22
CA GLN A 201 -41.86 -38.62 22.91
C GLN A 201 -40.60 -38.00 23.55
N ALA A 202 -40.54 -36.67 23.56
CA ALA A 202 -39.45 -35.94 24.21
C ALA A 202 -39.44 -36.18 25.74
N PRO A 203 -38.28 -36.09 26.40
CA PRO A 203 -38.18 -36.19 27.85
C PRO A 203 -39.08 -35.18 28.59
N VAL A 204 -39.70 -35.60 29.68
CA VAL A 204 -40.70 -34.82 30.43
C VAL A 204 -40.05 -33.67 31.19
N GLN A 205 -38.92 -33.92 31.86
CA GLN A 205 -38.18 -32.90 32.59
C GLN A 205 -36.71 -33.30 32.70
N GLY A 206 -35.85 -32.33 33.01
CA GLY A 206 -34.44 -32.63 33.22
C GLY A 206 -33.60 -31.40 33.47
N VAL A 207 -32.40 -31.64 33.99
CA VAL A 207 -31.37 -30.63 34.20
C VAL A 207 -30.04 -31.22 33.75
N LEU A 208 -29.43 -30.60 32.76
CA LEU A 208 -28.09 -30.87 32.30
C LEU A 208 -27.19 -29.66 32.64
N LYS A 209 -26.03 -29.94 33.23
CA LYS A 209 -24.99 -28.97 33.54
C LYS A 209 -23.72 -29.39 32.85
N GLY A 210 -22.95 -28.44 32.37
CA GLY A 210 -21.69 -28.74 31.71
C GLY A 210 -20.68 -27.61 31.81
N GLN A 211 -19.44 -27.94 31.46
CA GLN A 211 -18.37 -26.98 31.25
C GLN A 211 -17.90 -27.09 29.81
N LEU A 212 -17.86 -25.95 29.13
CA LEU A 212 -17.42 -25.82 27.76
C LEU A 212 -16.05 -25.13 27.74
N ASP A 213 -15.08 -25.82 27.16
CA ASP A 213 -13.77 -25.27 26.81
C ASP A 213 -13.65 -25.22 25.29
N THR A 214 -13.32 -24.05 24.76
CA THR A 214 -13.18 -23.79 23.31
C THR A 214 -11.77 -23.32 22.94
N GLY A 215 -10.84 -23.19 23.90
CA GLY A 215 -9.51 -22.62 23.70
C GLY A 215 -9.45 -21.15 23.23
N GLN A 216 -10.56 -20.58 22.76
CA GLN A 216 -10.67 -19.21 22.25
C GLN A 216 -11.34 -18.25 23.25
N MET A 217 -11.96 -18.78 24.31
CA MET A 217 -12.60 -17.98 25.34
C MET A 217 -11.62 -17.68 26.48
N PRO A 218 -11.57 -16.45 27.01
CA PRO A 218 -10.65 -16.09 28.09
C PRO A 218 -10.95 -16.82 29.42
N ARG A 219 -12.18 -17.29 29.60
CA ARG A 219 -12.68 -17.89 30.83
C ARG A 219 -13.47 -19.17 30.53
N PRO A 220 -13.48 -20.18 31.43
CA PRO A 220 -14.34 -21.34 31.31
C PRO A 220 -15.81 -20.92 31.29
N VAL A 221 -16.61 -21.55 30.43
CA VAL A 221 -18.04 -21.28 30.31
C VAL A 221 -18.82 -22.44 30.88
N SER A 222 -19.68 -22.15 31.85
CA SER A 222 -20.66 -23.10 32.37
C SER A 222 -21.92 -23.10 31.50
N MET A 223 -22.39 -24.28 31.18
CA MET A 223 -23.61 -24.52 30.44
C MET A 223 -24.67 -25.10 31.38
N ARG A 224 -25.90 -24.61 31.27
CA ARG A 224 -27.05 -25.22 31.95
C ARG A 224 -28.24 -25.29 30.98
N LEU A 225 -28.80 -26.48 30.84
CA LEU A 225 -30.06 -26.73 30.16
C LEU A 225 -31.03 -27.32 31.18
N SER A 226 -32.16 -26.66 31.42
CA SER A 226 -33.18 -27.18 32.34
C SER A 226 -34.57 -27.01 31.76
N TRP A 227 -35.42 -28.02 31.92
CA TRP A 227 -36.78 -27.98 31.41
C TRP A 227 -37.76 -28.74 32.29
N GLN A 228 -39.02 -28.35 32.17
CA GLN A 228 -40.14 -28.97 32.83
C GLN A 228 -41.33 -28.98 31.87
N HIS A 229 -41.83 -30.17 31.56
CA HIS A 229 -42.84 -30.43 30.54
C HIS A 229 -42.43 -29.87 29.16
N GLN A 230 -43.17 -28.86 28.67
CA GLN A 230 -43.03 -28.30 27.33
C GLN A 230 -42.25 -26.99 27.31
N GLN A 231 -41.58 -26.61 28.40
CA GLN A 231 -40.81 -25.36 28.47
C GLN A 231 -39.51 -25.54 29.23
N GLY A 232 -38.50 -24.77 28.85
CA GLY A 232 -37.20 -24.79 29.49
C GLY A 232 -36.37 -23.58 29.16
N ALA A 233 -35.14 -23.58 29.65
CA ALA A 233 -34.16 -22.56 29.36
C ALA A 233 -32.79 -23.19 29.16
N PHE A 234 -32.08 -22.68 28.16
CA PHE A 234 -30.66 -22.91 27.97
C PHE A 234 -29.91 -21.64 28.37
N SER A 235 -28.87 -21.75 29.21
CA SER A 235 -28.04 -20.62 29.61
C SER A 235 -26.56 -20.95 29.54
N LEU A 236 -25.76 -20.00 29.08
CA LEU A 236 -24.30 -20.00 29.14
C LEU A 236 -23.84 -18.86 30.05
N LEU A 237 -23.01 -19.19 31.03
CA LEU A 237 -22.47 -18.24 32.01
C LEU A 237 -20.95 -18.39 32.07
N ALA A 238 -20.22 -17.30 31.83
CA ALA A 238 -18.78 -17.27 32.03
C ALA A 238 -18.44 -17.34 33.53
N ALA A 239 -17.31 -17.97 33.86
CA ALA A 239 -16.83 -17.99 35.24
C ALA A 239 -16.66 -16.55 35.79
N GLU A 240 -17.11 -16.34 37.04
CA GLU A 240 -17.00 -15.07 37.76
C GLU A 240 -17.77 -13.89 37.12
N GLU A 241 -18.80 -14.17 36.32
CA GLU A 241 -19.75 -13.18 35.81
C GLU A 241 -21.17 -13.49 36.28
N ASP A 242 -21.94 -12.47 36.65
CA ASP A 242 -23.34 -12.61 37.09
C ASP A 242 -24.34 -12.60 35.92
N GLU A 243 -23.97 -12.00 34.79
CA GLU A 243 -24.82 -11.92 33.60
C GLU A 243 -24.53 -13.05 32.61
N PRO A 244 -25.56 -13.77 32.13
CA PRO A 244 -25.39 -14.84 31.16
C PRO A 244 -24.95 -14.30 29.81
N LEU A 245 -23.97 -14.99 29.20
CA LEU A 245 -23.56 -14.75 27.81
C LEU A 245 -24.68 -15.11 26.84
N VAL A 246 -25.46 -16.15 27.15
CA VAL A 246 -26.61 -16.59 26.35
C VAL A 246 -27.69 -17.04 27.31
N MET A 247 -28.94 -16.65 27.08
CA MET A 247 -30.12 -17.23 27.72
C MET A 247 -31.22 -17.39 26.69
N LEU A 248 -31.59 -18.64 26.39
CA LEU A 248 -32.60 -19.03 25.41
C LEU A 248 -33.74 -19.75 26.12
N PRO A 249 -34.82 -19.04 26.52
CA PRO A 249 -36.04 -19.69 26.97
C PRO A 249 -36.71 -20.33 25.76
N TRP A 250 -37.04 -21.61 25.85
CA TRP A 250 -37.62 -22.37 24.77
C TRP A 250 -38.95 -23.00 25.20
N GLN A 251 -39.83 -23.18 24.21
CA GLN A 251 -41.11 -23.86 24.32
C GLN A 251 -41.18 -24.95 23.26
N LEU A 252 -41.72 -26.10 23.64
CA LEU A 252 -41.79 -27.31 22.85
C LEU A 252 -43.25 -27.64 22.55
N SER A 253 -43.60 -27.84 21.28
CA SER A 253 -44.85 -28.49 20.87
C SER A 253 -44.56 -29.81 20.15
N GLN A 254 -45.59 -30.52 19.71
CA GLN A 254 -45.44 -31.77 18.97
C GLN A 254 -44.57 -31.62 17.70
N GLU A 255 -44.58 -30.46 17.05
CA GLU A 255 -43.88 -30.23 15.78
C GLU A 255 -42.85 -29.09 15.83
N ARG A 256 -42.87 -28.24 16.87
CA ARG A 256 -42.00 -27.04 16.91
C ARG A 256 -41.21 -26.90 18.20
N ILE A 257 -40.00 -26.35 18.09
CA ILE A 257 -39.24 -25.76 19.20
C ILE A 257 -39.19 -24.26 18.94
N GLN A 258 -39.60 -23.45 19.91
CA GLN A 258 -39.65 -22.00 19.79
C GLN A 258 -38.87 -21.33 20.91
N VAL A 259 -37.87 -20.54 20.55
CA VAL A 259 -37.20 -19.58 21.43
C VAL A 259 -37.78 -18.21 21.15
N ASN A 260 -38.40 -17.61 22.16
CA ASN A 260 -38.89 -16.24 22.10
C ASN A 260 -38.07 -15.38 23.05
N ASN A 261 -37.65 -14.21 22.59
CA ASN A 261 -37.00 -13.23 23.46
C ASN A 261 -35.70 -13.73 24.13
N GLY A 262 -34.99 -14.68 23.51
CA GLY A 262 -33.66 -15.07 23.96
C GLY A 262 -32.71 -13.88 23.93
N ILE A 263 -31.72 -13.89 24.81
CA ILE A 263 -30.70 -12.85 24.92
C ILE A 263 -29.32 -13.45 24.68
N TRP A 264 -28.45 -12.65 24.08
CA TRP A 264 -27.05 -12.98 23.94
C TRP A 264 -26.19 -11.74 24.19
N ARG A 265 -25.01 -11.96 24.74
CA ARG A 265 -24.04 -10.94 25.11
C ARG A 265 -22.64 -11.50 24.86
N TRP A 266 -21.81 -10.68 24.23
CA TRP A 266 -20.40 -10.96 23.99
C TRP A 266 -19.54 -9.78 24.44
N PRO A 267 -19.00 -9.81 25.67
CA PRO A 267 -18.23 -8.70 26.23
C PRO A 267 -16.77 -8.67 25.76
N TYR A 268 -16.28 -9.72 25.10
CA TYR A 268 -14.85 -9.90 24.79
C TYR A 268 -14.39 -9.30 23.46
N ALA A 269 -15.31 -8.73 22.66
CA ALA A 269 -14.94 -8.03 21.42
C ALA A 269 -14.37 -6.63 21.73
N ALA A 270 -13.84 -5.93 20.71
CA ALA A 270 -13.34 -4.56 20.85
C ALA A 270 -14.39 -3.58 21.43
N GLN A 271 -15.67 -3.92 21.31
CA GLN A 271 -16.79 -3.32 22.03
C GLN A 271 -17.73 -4.43 22.52
N PRO A 272 -18.46 -4.23 23.63
CA PRO A 272 -19.46 -5.19 24.07
C PRO A 272 -20.58 -5.29 23.03
N LEU A 273 -20.85 -6.51 22.58
CA LEU A 273 -21.95 -6.82 21.67
C LEU A 273 -23.08 -7.46 22.46
N SER A 274 -24.31 -7.13 22.13
CA SER A 274 -25.47 -7.78 22.72
C SER A 274 -26.67 -7.73 21.80
N GLY A 275 -27.65 -8.56 22.08
CA GLY A 275 -28.91 -8.52 21.36
C GLY A 275 -29.88 -9.58 21.83
N ARG A 276 -30.90 -9.75 21.01
CA ARG A 276 -31.96 -10.74 21.18
C ARG A 276 -31.94 -11.73 20.03
N ILE A 277 -32.44 -12.91 20.32
CA ILE A 277 -32.62 -13.99 19.36
C ILE A 277 -34.00 -14.59 19.53
N SER A 278 -34.67 -14.79 18.41
CA SER A 278 -35.87 -15.62 18.29
C SER A 278 -35.56 -16.72 17.29
N LEU A 279 -35.96 -17.95 17.60
CA LEU A 279 -35.69 -19.14 16.79
C LEU A 279 -36.94 -20.01 16.79
N THR A 280 -37.32 -20.54 15.64
CA THR A 280 -38.35 -21.56 15.49
C THR A 280 -37.74 -22.70 14.66
N LEU A 281 -37.77 -23.90 15.22
CA LEU A 281 -37.44 -25.14 14.53
C LEU A 281 -38.74 -25.90 14.33
N GLN A 282 -39.13 -26.19 13.09
CA GLN A 282 -40.33 -26.97 12.76
C GLN A 282 -39.94 -28.35 12.24
N ASN A 283 -40.78 -29.36 12.43
CA ASN A 283 -40.56 -30.75 12.01
C ASN A 283 -39.29 -31.38 12.59
N TRP A 284 -38.80 -30.88 13.73
CA TRP A 284 -37.53 -31.32 14.34
C TRP A 284 -37.49 -32.83 14.66
N ARG A 285 -38.67 -33.45 14.89
CA ARG A 285 -38.81 -34.90 15.16
C ARG A 285 -38.61 -35.77 13.92
N GLN A 286 -38.73 -35.21 12.72
CA GLN A 286 -38.52 -35.92 11.47
C GLN A 286 -37.04 -35.97 11.06
N GLY A 287 -36.12 -35.49 11.92
CA GLY A 287 -34.68 -35.47 11.70
C GLY A 287 -34.15 -34.13 11.17
N LEU A 288 -32.82 -33.97 11.19
CA LEU A 288 -32.13 -32.74 10.81
C LEU A 288 -32.49 -32.29 9.39
N GLU A 289 -32.50 -33.23 8.44
CA GLU A 289 -32.81 -32.99 7.02
C GLU A 289 -34.23 -32.43 6.78
N LYS A 290 -35.19 -32.75 7.66
CA LYS A 290 -36.57 -32.27 7.58
C LYS A 290 -36.85 -31.08 8.49
N THR A 291 -35.86 -30.67 9.29
CA THR A 291 -36.02 -29.57 10.25
C THR A 291 -35.98 -28.23 9.53
N ARG A 292 -37.09 -27.50 9.56
CA ARG A 292 -37.16 -26.14 9.03
C ARG A 292 -36.75 -25.13 10.11
N ILE A 293 -35.80 -24.26 9.76
CA ILE A 293 -35.20 -23.26 10.62
C ILE A 293 -35.72 -21.88 10.19
N ASP A 294 -36.27 -21.15 11.15
CA ASP A 294 -36.61 -19.73 11.05
C ASP A 294 -36.02 -19.01 12.26
N ALA A 295 -35.08 -18.11 12.07
CA ALA A 295 -34.42 -17.38 13.15
C ALA A 295 -34.31 -15.89 12.86
N ARG A 296 -34.33 -15.08 13.91
CA ARG A 296 -34.06 -13.65 13.85
C ARG A 296 -33.17 -13.28 15.02
N MET A 297 -32.00 -12.73 14.72
CA MET A 297 -31.05 -12.24 15.70
C MET A 297 -30.78 -10.76 15.43
N ASN A 298 -30.80 -9.93 16.47
CA ASN A 298 -30.29 -8.57 16.36
C ASN A 298 -28.97 -8.42 17.09
N LEU A 299 -28.20 -7.44 16.65
CA LEU A 299 -26.89 -7.07 17.15
C LEU A 299 -26.89 -5.56 17.42
N LEU A 300 -26.74 -5.20 18.69
CA LEU A 300 -26.55 -3.83 19.14
C LEU A 300 -25.06 -3.52 19.24
N THR A 301 -24.69 -2.37 18.70
CA THR A 301 -23.33 -1.83 18.71
C THR A 301 -23.37 -0.39 19.21
N GLN A 302 -22.26 0.12 19.75
CA GLN A 302 -22.16 1.50 20.22
C GLN A 302 -20.77 2.07 19.90
N GLY A 303 -20.75 3.07 19.03
CA GLY A 303 -19.51 3.69 18.55
C GLY A 303 -19.58 5.22 18.50
N HIS A 304 -18.71 5.84 17.70
CA HIS A 304 -18.66 7.31 17.61
C HIS A 304 -19.95 7.93 17.06
N ASN A 305 -20.73 7.17 16.29
CA ASN A 305 -22.05 7.57 15.78
C ASN A 305 -23.20 7.09 16.68
N GLY A 306 -22.93 6.81 17.96
CA GLY A 306 -23.93 6.35 18.93
C GLY A 306 -24.29 4.88 18.78
N LYS A 307 -25.48 4.49 19.28
CA LYS A 307 -25.99 3.12 19.21
C LYS A 307 -26.52 2.80 17.81
N ALA A 308 -26.25 1.58 17.33
CA ALA A 308 -26.79 1.07 16.07
C ALA A 308 -27.24 -0.39 16.21
N ASN A 309 -28.15 -0.79 15.34
CA ASN A 309 -28.74 -2.13 15.34
C ASN A 309 -28.62 -2.77 13.95
N ALA A 310 -28.09 -3.98 13.92
CA ALA A 310 -28.11 -4.87 12.75
C ALA A 310 -29.00 -6.07 13.06
N VAL A 311 -29.70 -6.59 12.05
CA VAL A 311 -30.63 -7.72 12.17
C VAL A 311 -30.25 -8.76 11.13
N LEU A 312 -29.96 -9.97 11.60
CA LEU A 312 -29.81 -11.18 10.80
C LEU A 312 -31.11 -11.97 10.87
N VAL A 313 -31.75 -12.18 9.74
CA VAL A 313 -32.86 -13.12 9.58
C VAL A 313 -32.31 -14.37 8.89
N LEU A 314 -32.63 -15.54 9.42
CA LEU A 314 -32.34 -16.84 8.82
C LEU A 314 -33.66 -17.54 8.56
N GLY A 315 -33.76 -18.22 7.43
CA GLY A 315 -34.93 -18.95 7.05
C GLY A 315 -35.99 -18.15 6.28
N PRO A 316 -37.05 -18.84 5.83
CA PRO A 316 -37.24 -20.28 6.02
C PRO A 316 -36.25 -21.13 5.21
N GLY A 317 -35.79 -22.23 5.80
CA GLY A 317 -34.87 -23.17 5.14
C GLY A 317 -34.46 -24.32 6.05
N HIS A 318 -33.49 -25.12 5.62
CA HIS A 318 -32.98 -26.28 6.37
C HIS A 318 -31.45 -26.36 6.24
N ILE A 319 -30.82 -27.04 7.20
CA ILE A 319 -29.40 -27.35 7.18
C ILE A 319 -29.29 -28.88 7.28
N GLY A 320 -28.60 -29.51 6.34
CA GLY A 320 -28.46 -30.96 6.25
C GLY A 320 -27.01 -31.40 6.06
N LEU A 321 -26.75 -32.68 6.35
CA LEU A 321 -25.45 -33.32 6.15
C LEU A 321 -25.14 -33.48 4.66
N GLY A 322 -26.16 -33.80 3.85
CA GLY A 322 -26.02 -33.92 2.40
C GLY A 322 -26.21 -32.58 1.67
N ASN A 323 -27.28 -31.86 2.02
CA ASN A 323 -27.61 -30.59 1.40
C ASN A 323 -28.25 -29.64 2.42
N SER A 324 -27.94 -28.36 2.30
CA SER A 324 -28.54 -27.27 3.05
C SER A 324 -29.15 -26.30 2.05
N GLU A 325 -30.23 -25.65 2.45
CA GLU A 325 -30.78 -24.51 1.74
C GLU A 325 -31.42 -23.59 2.78
N LEU A 326 -30.64 -22.62 3.25
CA LEU A 326 -31.06 -21.69 4.29
C LEU A 326 -30.89 -20.25 3.80
N ARG A 327 -32.00 -19.57 3.55
CA ARG A 327 -31.99 -18.15 3.22
C ARG A 327 -31.50 -17.33 4.40
N PHE A 328 -30.76 -16.26 4.15
CA PHE A 328 -30.41 -15.28 5.16
C PHE A 328 -30.55 -13.86 4.64
N GLN A 329 -30.76 -12.92 5.56
CA GLN A 329 -30.77 -11.50 5.27
C GLN A 329 -30.14 -10.74 6.44
N LEU A 330 -28.97 -10.13 6.20
CA LEU A 330 -28.34 -9.22 7.16
C LEU A 330 -28.63 -7.77 6.75
N THR A 331 -29.37 -7.05 7.60
CA THR A 331 -29.75 -5.65 7.36
C THR A 331 -29.51 -4.78 8.58
N GLY A 332 -29.04 -3.55 8.37
CA GLY A 332 -28.96 -2.54 9.42
C GLY A 332 -27.58 -1.87 9.49
N GLN A 333 -27.27 -1.30 10.65
CA GLN A 333 -26.06 -0.51 10.87
C GLN A 333 -25.28 -1.06 12.06
N ALA A 334 -23.95 -1.02 11.95
CA ALA A 334 -23.03 -1.27 13.04
C ALA A 334 -22.11 -0.06 13.22
N ASN A 335 -21.99 0.43 14.45
CA ASN A 335 -21.11 1.54 14.81
C ASN A 335 -19.94 1.00 15.63
N LEU A 336 -18.71 1.26 15.16
CA LEU A 336 -17.46 1.01 15.88
C LEU A 336 -16.88 2.35 16.39
N SER A 337 -15.75 2.30 17.09
CA SER A 337 -15.02 3.48 17.58
C SER A 337 -14.72 4.49 16.47
N ASP A 338 -14.31 4.01 15.30
CA ASP A 338 -13.73 4.84 14.25
C ASP A 338 -14.51 4.80 12.93
N LEU A 339 -15.35 3.77 12.76
CA LEU A 339 -16.08 3.47 11.53
C LEU A 339 -17.52 3.10 11.82
N SER A 340 -18.41 3.47 10.91
CA SER A 340 -19.76 2.95 10.82
C SER A 340 -19.93 2.13 9.55
N PHE A 341 -20.73 1.08 9.63
CA PHE A 341 -21.04 0.18 8.54
C PHE A 341 -22.54 0.07 8.35
N THR A 342 -23.01 0.02 7.11
CA THR A 342 -24.38 -0.41 6.78
C THR A 342 -24.36 -1.59 5.85
N ALA A 343 -25.19 -2.58 6.15
CA ALA A 343 -25.29 -3.81 5.38
C ALA A 343 -26.74 -4.02 4.91
N SER A 344 -26.89 -4.49 3.67
CA SER A 344 -28.10 -5.10 3.14
C SER A 344 -27.66 -6.29 2.31
N LEU A 345 -27.60 -7.47 2.95
CA LEU A 345 -27.02 -8.68 2.38
C LEU A 345 -28.05 -9.81 2.42
N PRO A 346 -28.94 -9.91 1.40
CA PRO A 346 -29.74 -11.10 1.18
C PRO A 346 -28.84 -12.20 0.60
N GLY A 347 -29.07 -13.45 1.00
CA GLY A 347 -28.26 -14.58 0.54
C GLY A 347 -28.88 -15.93 0.84
N ILE A 348 -28.20 -16.98 0.40
CA ILE A 348 -28.55 -18.38 0.65
C ILE A 348 -27.28 -19.11 1.10
N LEU A 349 -27.39 -19.85 2.19
CA LEU A 349 -26.41 -20.84 2.61
C LEU A 349 -26.84 -22.19 2.01
N GLN A 350 -25.99 -22.79 1.19
CA GLN A 350 -26.29 -24.02 0.47
C GLN A 350 -25.15 -25.06 0.55
N GLY A 351 -25.41 -26.28 0.11
CA GLY A 351 -24.43 -27.37 0.14
C GLY A 351 -24.40 -28.14 1.47
N SER A 352 -23.50 -29.10 1.60
CA SER A 352 -23.37 -29.92 2.82
C SER A 352 -22.93 -29.07 4.02
N LEU A 353 -23.39 -29.42 5.23
CA LEU A 353 -22.88 -28.85 6.48
C LEU A 353 -21.34 -28.89 6.60
N LEU A 354 -20.69 -29.87 5.97
CA LEU A 354 -19.23 -30.02 5.98
C LEU A 354 -18.52 -29.19 4.90
N ASN A 355 -19.25 -28.74 3.87
CA ASN A 355 -18.71 -27.91 2.79
C ASN A 355 -19.76 -26.87 2.35
N PRO A 356 -20.07 -25.88 3.21
CA PRO A 356 -21.11 -24.90 2.92
C PRO A 356 -20.64 -23.86 1.90
N GLU A 357 -21.55 -23.42 1.04
CA GLU A 357 -21.38 -22.28 0.15
C GLU A 357 -22.38 -21.18 0.51
N LEU A 358 -21.90 -19.96 0.67
CA LEU A 358 -22.71 -18.78 0.93
C LEU A 358 -22.81 -17.95 -0.35
N LEU A 359 -24.01 -17.84 -0.91
CA LEU A 359 -24.33 -17.04 -2.10
C LEU A 359 -25.01 -15.73 -1.67
N ILE A 360 -24.45 -14.59 -2.09
CA ILE A 360 -25.10 -13.28 -1.94
C ILE A 360 -26.03 -13.01 -3.12
N LEU A 361 -27.30 -12.75 -2.84
CA LEU A 361 -28.34 -12.49 -3.83
C LEU A 361 -28.29 -11.03 -4.37
N PRO A 362 -29.01 -10.74 -5.48
CA PRO A 362 -29.14 -9.38 -5.99
C PRO A 362 -29.62 -8.38 -4.91
N GLY A 363 -29.02 -7.18 -4.92
CA GLY A 363 -29.26 -6.16 -3.89
C GLY A 363 -28.24 -6.16 -2.74
N GLY A 364 -27.32 -7.13 -2.71
CA GLY A 364 -26.20 -7.20 -1.76
C GLY A 364 -25.30 -5.96 -1.79
N LEU A 365 -25.29 -5.18 -0.71
CA LEU A 365 -24.46 -3.98 -0.57
C LEU A 365 -23.98 -3.79 0.86
N LEU A 366 -22.67 -3.58 1.00
CA LEU A 366 -22.02 -3.11 2.22
C LEU A 366 -21.50 -1.69 2.01
N ARG A 367 -21.65 -0.82 3.00
CA ARG A 367 -21.05 0.52 3.00
C ARG A 367 -20.32 0.79 4.30
N ALA A 368 -19.30 1.64 4.24
CA ALA A 368 -18.59 2.12 5.42
C ALA A 368 -18.23 3.61 5.32
N TRP A 369 -18.14 4.28 6.46
CA TRP A 369 -17.68 5.67 6.57
C TRP A 369 -17.12 5.93 7.97
N GLY A 370 -16.22 6.91 8.13
CA GLY A 370 -15.62 7.24 9.43
C GLY A 370 -14.19 7.77 9.30
N SER A 371 -13.42 7.74 10.40
CA SER A 371 -12.04 8.23 10.44
C SER A 371 -11.08 7.07 10.67
N LEU A 372 -10.15 6.79 9.75
CA LEU A 372 -9.13 5.72 9.92
C LEU A 372 -7.89 6.22 10.69
N GLY A 373 -8.02 7.34 11.40
CA GLY A 373 -6.94 8.07 12.06
C GLY A 373 -7.12 9.59 11.95
N PRO A 374 -6.20 10.39 12.52
CA PRO A 374 -6.33 11.84 12.59
C PRO A 374 -6.20 12.54 11.23
N GLN A 375 -5.54 11.89 10.27
CA GLN A 375 -5.25 12.46 8.95
C GLN A 375 -6.11 11.87 7.83
N PHE A 376 -6.79 10.74 8.06
CA PHE A 376 -7.50 10.00 7.02
C PHE A 376 -8.97 9.84 7.39
N ARG A 377 -9.85 10.37 6.56
CA ARG A 377 -11.30 10.22 6.68
C ARG A 377 -11.84 9.46 5.48
N LEU A 378 -12.54 8.37 5.76
CA LEU A 378 -13.34 7.63 4.80
C LEU A 378 -14.70 8.33 4.67
N GLU A 379 -14.92 9.04 3.57
CA GLU A 379 -16.19 9.70 3.30
C GLU A 379 -17.25 8.66 2.91
N GLU A 380 -16.87 7.69 2.07
CA GLU A 380 -17.74 6.59 1.66
C GLU A 380 -16.88 5.42 1.12
N ALA A 381 -17.09 4.19 1.59
CA ALA A 381 -16.70 2.97 0.89
C ALA A 381 -17.97 2.18 0.58
N ARG A 382 -18.06 1.60 -0.62
CA ARG A 382 -19.18 0.76 -1.05
C ARG A 382 -18.65 -0.52 -1.67
N TRP A 383 -19.20 -1.64 -1.25
CA TRP A 383 -18.95 -2.96 -1.81
C TRP A 383 -20.28 -3.56 -2.27
N PRO A 384 -20.61 -3.45 -3.56
CA PRO A 384 -21.60 -4.30 -4.20
C PRO A 384 -21.13 -5.76 -4.14
N LEU A 385 -21.96 -6.63 -3.56
CA LEU A 385 -21.63 -8.05 -3.32
C LEU A 385 -22.59 -9.02 -4.02
N ALA A 386 -23.52 -8.52 -4.83
CA ALA A 386 -24.45 -9.36 -5.58
C ALA A 386 -23.73 -10.41 -6.44
N GLY A 387 -24.12 -11.68 -6.30
CA GLY A 387 -23.54 -12.81 -7.03
C GLY A 387 -22.20 -13.32 -6.49
N VAL A 388 -21.68 -12.74 -5.39
CA VAL A 388 -20.49 -13.26 -4.72
C VAL A 388 -20.83 -14.56 -3.99
N ARG A 389 -19.99 -15.57 -4.19
CA ARG A 389 -20.07 -16.88 -3.55
C ARG A 389 -18.84 -17.09 -2.68
N ILE A 390 -19.05 -17.54 -1.45
CA ILE A 390 -18.00 -17.77 -0.46
C ILE A 390 -18.07 -19.23 -0.05
N SER A 391 -16.96 -19.95 -0.21
CA SER A 391 -16.82 -21.35 0.16
C SER A 391 -15.48 -21.56 0.86
N PRO A 392 -15.24 -22.73 1.48
CA PRO A 392 -13.90 -23.07 1.98
C PRO A 392 -12.80 -22.96 0.92
N ALA A 393 -13.11 -23.26 -0.34
CA ALA A 393 -12.16 -23.17 -1.45
C ALA A 393 -11.76 -21.72 -1.81
N GLY A 394 -12.63 -20.74 -1.54
CA GLY A 394 -12.36 -19.36 -1.90
C GLY A 394 -13.59 -18.52 -2.21
N VAL A 395 -13.31 -17.25 -2.52
CA VAL A 395 -14.30 -16.30 -3.00
C VAL A 395 -14.42 -16.40 -4.51
N ASN A 396 -15.66 -16.51 -4.99
CA ASN A 396 -16.03 -16.61 -6.40
C ASN A 396 -16.98 -15.48 -6.77
N GLY A 397 -16.82 -14.89 -7.96
CA GLY A 397 -17.72 -13.85 -8.46
C GLY A 397 -17.06 -12.48 -8.60
N ARG A 398 -17.90 -11.46 -8.84
CA ARG A 398 -17.43 -10.10 -9.10
C ARG A 398 -17.17 -9.36 -7.79
N LEU A 399 -15.94 -8.91 -7.56
CA LEU A 399 -15.53 -8.12 -6.40
C LEU A 399 -15.37 -6.66 -6.79
N GLN A 400 -16.14 -5.79 -6.15
CA GLN A 400 -16.14 -4.36 -6.42
C GLN A 400 -15.90 -3.55 -5.17
N ALA A 401 -15.15 -2.46 -5.29
CA ALA A 401 -15.02 -1.45 -4.25
C ALA A 401 -15.07 -0.04 -4.87
N ILE A 402 -15.88 0.83 -4.29
CA ILE A 402 -15.97 2.24 -4.66
C ILE A 402 -15.64 3.05 -3.41
N LEU A 403 -14.58 3.82 -3.48
CA LEU A 403 -13.98 4.53 -2.36
C LEU A 403 -13.98 6.03 -2.62
N LYS A 404 -14.45 6.80 -1.65
CA LYS A 404 -14.29 8.25 -1.55
C LYS A 404 -13.63 8.55 -0.22
N ALA A 405 -12.47 9.19 -0.26
CA ALA A 405 -11.69 9.44 0.94
C ALA A 405 -10.99 10.80 0.88
N ARG A 406 -10.62 11.28 2.06
CA ARG A 406 -9.90 12.53 2.25
C ARG A 406 -8.73 12.29 3.19
N HIS A 407 -7.54 12.67 2.75
CA HIS A 407 -6.35 12.74 3.58
C HIS A 407 -5.93 14.20 3.78
N SER A 408 -5.55 14.61 4.99
CA SER A 408 -5.15 16.00 5.30
C SER A 408 -3.97 16.50 4.44
N TYR A 409 -2.93 15.68 4.29
CA TYR A 409 -1.79 15.95 3.42
C TYR A 409 -2.04 15.68 1.93
N TRP A 410 -2.60 14.52 1.58
CA TRP A 410 -2.72 14.11 0.17
C TRP A 410 -3.94 14.67 -0.57
N GLY A 411 -4.94 15.22 0.12
CA GLY A 411 -6.16 15.77 -0.49
C GLY A 411 -7.32 14.76 -0.57
N ARG A 412 -8.36 15.13 -1.32
CA ARG A 412 -9.53 14.27 -1.60
C ARG A 412 -9.31 13.41 -2.84
N PHE A 413 -9.83 12.19 -2.82
CA PHE A 413 -9.73 11.26 -3.92
C PHE A 413 -10.87 10.24 -3.97
N ASN A 414 -11.15 9.80 -5.20
CA ASN A 414 -12.12 8.76 -5.51
C ASN A 414 -11.40 7.61 -6.23
N LEU A 415 -11.63 6.38 -5.79
CA LEU A 415 -11.05 5.18 -6.38
C LEU A 415 -12.14 4.13 -6.60
N HIS A 416 -12.06 3.48 -7.75
CA HIS A 416 -12.90 2.36 -8.13
C HIS A 416 -12.01 1.15 -8.36
N LEU A 417 -12.49 0.00 -7.91
CA LEU A 417 -11.89 -1.30 -8.11
C LEU A 417 -13.01 -2.24 -8.57
N ASP A 418 -12.75 -2.99 -9.61
CA ASP A 418 -13.69 -3.95 -10.18
C ASP A 418 -12.92 -5.17 -10.67
N GLY A 419 -13.28 -6.35 -10.20
CA GLY A 419 -12.56 -7.57 -10.52
C GLY A 419 -13.42 -8.82 -10.46
N GLN A 420 -12.86 -9.91 -10.96
CA GLN A 420 -13.47 -11.24 -10.96
C GLN A 420 -12.58 -12.20 -10.19
N ALA A 421 -13.15 -12.85 -9.18
CA ALA A 421 -12.51 -13.84 -8.35
C ALA A 421 -12.94 -15.26 -8.73
N GLN A 422 -12.00 -16.20 -8.65
CA GLN A 422 -12.14 -17.63 -8.87
C GLN A 422 -11.37 -18.35 -7.76
N ASP A 423 -12.09 -19.03 -6.87
CA ASP A 423 -11.54 -19.73 -5.70
C ASP A 423 -10.48 -18.91 -4.96
N PHE A 424 -10.71 -17.60 -4.82
CA PHE A 424 -9.69 -16.68 -4.39
C PHE A 424 -9.57 -16.61 -2.87
N TRP A 425 -8.36 -16.87 -2.38
CA TRP A 425 -7.84 -16.48 -1.07
C TRP A 425 -6.47 -15.82 -1.25
N PRO A 426 -5.94 -15.06 -0.27
CA PRO A 426 -4.56 -14.58 -0.35
C PRO A 426 -3.59 -15.73 -0.62
N ASP A 427 -2.81 -15.61 -1.69
CA ASP A 427 -1.85 -16.60 -2.17
C ASP A 427 -2.43 -17.93 -2.71
N GLN A 428 -3.75 -18.00 -2.97
CA GLN A 428 -4.42 -19.16 -3.60
C GLN A 428 -5.52 -18.73 -4.59
N GLY A 429 -5.63 -19.45 -5.70
CA GLY A 429 -6.67 -19.19 -6.69
C GLY A 429 -6.37 -17.94 -7.51
N LYS A 430 -7.40 -17.25 -8.00
CA LYS A 430 -7.20 -16.17 -8.97
C LYS A 430 -8.18 -15.02 -8.77
N TRP A 431 -7.64 -13.80 -8.74
CA TRP A 431 -8.40 -12.56 -8.80
C TRP A 431 -7.84 -11.65 -9.89
N GLN A 432 -8.66 -11.30 -10.87
CA GLN A 432 -8.31 -10.31 -11.89
C GLN A 432 -9.02 -9.00 -11.57
N TRP A 433 -8.32 -7.87 -11.64
CA TRP A 433 -8.92 -6.57 -11.34
C TRP A 433 -8.56 -5.50 -12.36
N ARG A 434 -9.41 -4.49 -12.40
CA ARG A 434 -9.15 -3.16 -12.95
C ARG A 434 -9.43 -2.13 -11.88
N TYR A 435 -8.69 -1.03 -11.91
CA TYR A 435 -8.91 0.10 -11.03
C TYR A 435 -8.85 1.40 -11.83
N TRP A 436 -9.57 2.40 -11.37
CA TRP A 436 -9.50 3.75 -11.91
C TRP A 436 -9.93 4.76 -10.85
N GLY A 437 -9.54 6.01 -11.04
CA GLY A 437 -9.94 7.06 -10.13
C GLY A 437 -9.24 8.37 -10.40
N SER A 438 -9.53 9.33 -9.55
CA SER A 438 -8.98 10.67 -9.64
C SER A 438 -8.98 11.33 -8.27
N GLY A 439 -8.17 12.38 -8.14
CA GLY A 439 -8.12 13.15 -6.92
C GLY A 439 -7.27 14.41 -7.04
N GLN A 440 -7.13 15.07 -5.91
CA GLN A 440 -6.23 16.22 -5.75
C GLN A 440 -4.94 15.76 -5.10
N LEU A 441 -3.86 16.49 -5.33
CA LEU A 441 -2.57 16.31 -4.68
C LEU A 441 -2.00 17.68 -4.26
N PRO A 442 -2.56 18.30 -3.20
CA PRO A 442 -2.19 19.66 -2.78
C PRO A 442 -0.68 19.91 -2.61
N PRO A 443 0.15 18.98 -2.08
CA PRO A 443 1.58 19.20 -1.92
C PRO A 443 2.33 19.45 -3.25
N LEU A 444 1.80 18.93 -4.37
CA LEU A 444 2.35 19.11 -5.71
C LEU A 444 1.52 20.06 -6.59
N LYS A 445 0.49 20.71 -6.00
CA LYS A 445 -0.43 21.64 -6.68
C LYS A 445 -1.09 21.04 -7.93
N GLY A 446 -1.32 19.72 -7.94
CA GLY A 446 -1.83 18.99 -9.09
C GLY A 446 -3.13 18.25 -8.80
N GLU A 447 -3.85 17.94 -9.86
CA GLU A 447 -4.93 16.95 -9.89
C GLU A 447 -4.43 15.73 -10.65
N TRP A 448 -4.77 14.54 -10.16
CA TRP A 448 -4.32 13.29 -10.73
C TRP A 448 -5.48 12.43 -11.20
N ASP A 449 -5.19 11.64 -12.23
CA ASP A 449 -5.99 10.50 -12.67
C ASP A 449 -5.14 9.23 -12.60
N VAL A 450 -5.82 8.10 -12.40
CA VAL A 450 -5.18 6.78 -12.46
C VAL A 450 -6.13 5.78 -13.10
N ALA A 451 -5.57 4.87 -13.90
CA ALA A 451 -6.24 3.68 -14.37
C ALA A 451 -5.25 2.53 -14.54
N GLY A 452 -5.69 1.31 -14.30
CA GLY A 452 -4.85 0.14 -14.49
C GLY A 452 -5.61 -1.17 -14.38
N ARG A 453 -4.89 -2.27 -14.63
CA ARG A 453 -5.39 -3.63 -14.45
C ARG A 453 -4.27 -4.60 -14.10
N GLY A 454 -4.63 -5.62 -13.35
CA GLY A 454 -3.70 -6.64 -12.88
C GLY A 454 -4.42 -7.92 -12.50
N PHE A 455 -3.65 -8.85 -11.95
CA PHE A 455 -4.18 -10.06 -11.36
C PHE A 455 -3.30 -10.56 -10.22
N TRP A 456 -3.92 -11.33 -9.34
CA TRP A 456 -3.29 -12.08 -8.26
C TRP A 456 -3.65 -13.52 -8.56
N ARG A 457 -2.64 -14.33 -8.85
CA ARG A 457 -2.80 -15.75 -9.11
C ARG A 457 -1.83 -16.50 -8.21
N ASP A 458 -2.37 -17.28 -7.29
CA ASP A 458 -1.60 -17.94 -6.24
C ASP A 458 -0.67 -16.92 -5.57
N SER A 459 0.64 -17.15 -5.47
CA SER A 459 1.59 -16.20 -4.88
C SER A 459 2.07 -15.07 -5.80
N LEU A 460 1.62 -15.00 -7.06
CA LEU A 460 2.04 -14.00 -8.03
C LEU A 460 1.05 -12.84 -8.12
N ILE A 461 1.52 -11.61 -7.89
CA ILE A 461 0.79 -10.37 -8.16
C ILE A 461 1.41 -9.71 -9.39
N GLU A 462 0.60 -9.41 -10.41
CA GLU A 462 1.02 -8.69 -11.61
C GLU A 462 0.15 -7.46 -11.87
N VAL A 463 0.79 -6.31 -12.10
CA VAL A 463 0.15 -5.12 -12.68
C VAL A 463 0.55 -5.05 -14.15
N SER A 464 -0.38 -5.47 -15.01
CA SER A 464 -0.18 -5.55 -16.46
C SER A 464 -0.29 -4.20 -17.17
N ARG A 465 -1.10 -3.28 -16.64
CA ARG A 465 -1.25 -1.91 -17.15
C ARG A 465 -1.43 -0.95 -16.00
N LEU A 466 -0.76 0.19 -16.09
CA LEU A 466 -0.94 1.36 -15.23
C LEU A 466 -0.75 2.59 -16.10
N SER A 467 -1.61 3.58 -15.91
CA SER A 467 -1.50 4.92 -16.44
C SER A 467 -1.92 5.87 -15.34
N SER A 468 -1.04 6.77 -14.91
CA SER A 468 -1.35 7.81 -13.94
C SER A 468 -0.85 9.15 -14.46
N GLY A 469 -1.74 10.12 -14.60
CA GLY A 469 -1.42 11.47 -15.03
C GLY A 469 -1.56 12.48 -13.90
N LEU A 470 -0.81 13.57 -13.99
CA LEU A 470 -1.11 14.82 -13.30
C LEU A 470 -1.38 15.91 -14.34
N ASN A 471 -2.26 16.87 -14.05
CA ASN A 471 -2.39 18.07 -14.89
C ASN A 471 -1.10 18.93 -14.84
N GLN A 472 -0.50 19.03 -13.66
CA GLN A 472 0.80 19.67 -13.40
C GLN A 472 1.43 19.08 -12.13
N LEU A 473 2.76 19.16 -12.04
CA LEU A 473 3.52 18.85 -10.84
C LEU A 473 4.40 20.05 -10.50
N GLY A 474 3.98 20.84 -9.52
CA GLY A 474 4.77 21.94 -8.99
C GLY A 474 5.63 21.49 -7.81
N TYR A 475 6.95 21.49 -7.97
CA TYR A 475 7.88 21.15 -6.88
C TYR A 475 9.12 22.04 -6.87
N GLY A 476 9.22 22.88 -5.84
CA GLY A 476 10.36 23.77 -5.65
C GLY A 476 10.52 24.78 -6.78
N LEU A 477 11.64 24.68 -7.50
CA LEU A 477 12.01 25.60 -8.57
C LEU A 477 11.51 25.15 -9.95
N ALA A 478 10.77 24.03 -10.03
CA ALA A 478 10.32 23.44 -11.28
C ALA A 478 8.81 23.16 -11.27
N VAL A 479 8.18 23.32 -12.44
CA VAL A 479 6.80 22.93 -12.72
C VAL A 479 6.82 21.99 -13.92
N VAL A 480 6.47 20.73 -13.71
CA VAL A 480 6.35 19.74 -14.79
C VAL A 480 4.93 19.79 -15.34
N ARG A 481 4.80 20.01 -16.65
CA ARG A 481 3.51 20.06 -17.35
C ARG A 481 3.07 18.67 -17.77
N ARG A 482 1.83 18.33 -17.39
CA ARG A 482 1.15 17.09 -17.76
C ARG A 482 2.01 15.83 -17.68
N PRO A 483 2.68 15.54 -16.54
CA PRO A 483 3.48 14.33 -16.45
C PRO A 483 2.56 13.10 -16.39
N ARG A 484 2.94 12.04 -17.10
CA ARG A 484 2.22 10.77 -17.13
C ARG A 484 3.14 9.59 -16.93
N LEU A 485 2.81 8.78 -15.93
CA LEU A 485 3.48 7.54 -15.58
C LEU A 485 2.72 6.36 -16.20
N THR A 486 3.43 5.51 -16.94
CA THR A 486 2.91 4.28 -17.53
C THR A 486 3.80 3.07 -17.22
N ILE A 487 3.22 1.88 -17.28
CA ILE A 487 3.98 0.62 -17.27
C ILE A 487 4.33 0.25 -18.72
N VAL A 488 5.61 -0.03 -18.98
CA VAL A 488 6.10 -0.54 -20.27
C VAL A 488 6.41 -2.04 -20.21
N GLU A 489 6.82 -2.57 -19.05
CA GLU A 489 6.88 -4.01 -18.78
C GLU A 489 6.11 -4.33 -17.50
N PRO A 490 5.24 -5.36 -17.49
CA PRO A 490 4.39 -5.69 -16.36
C PRO A 490 5.16 -5.73 -15.03
N VAL A 491 4.64 -5.06 -14.01
CA VAL A 491 5.23 -5.12 -12.67
C VAL A 491 4.77 -6.41 -12.02
N ARG A 492 5.71 -7.33 -11.76
CA ARG A 492 5.47 -8.65 -11.19
C ARG A 492 6.10 -8.75 -9.82
N TRP A 493 5.34 -9.24 -8.86
CA TRP A 493 5.77 -9.55 -7.51
C TRP A 493 5.45 -11.00 -7.20
N GLN A 494 6.48 -11.84 -7.17
CA GLN A 494 6.40 -13.21 -6.68
C GLN A 494 6.61 -13.22 -5.18
N ARG A 495 5.60 -13.67 -4.43
CA ARG A 495 5.59 -13.68 -2.96
C ARG A 495 5.99 -15.01 -2.34
N ALA A 496 6.07 -16.09 -3.14
CA ALA A 496 6.47 -17.39 -2.64
C ALA A 496 7.83 -17.31 -1.94
N ARG A 497 7.93 -17.76 -0.68
CA ARG A 497 9.16 -17.66 0.14
C ARG A 497 10.39 -18.29 -0.52
N SER A 498 10.20 -19.30 -1.37
CA SER A 498 11.26 -20.00 -2.10
C SER A 498 11.80 -19.25 -3.32
N ALA A 499 11.09 -18.24 -3.83
CA ALA A 499 11.40 -17.58 -5.10
C ALA A 499 10.94 -16.11 -5.13
N THR A 500 11.15 -15.36 -4.05
CA THR A 500 10.74 -13.96 -3.99
C THR A 500 11.42 -13.14 -5.09
N SER A 501 10.63 -12.40 -5.85
CA SER A 501 11.15 -11.52 -6.90
C SER A 501 10.19 -10.37 -7.17
N PHE A 502 10.76 -9.21 -7.47
CA PHE A 502 10.05 -8.01 -7.86
C PHE A 502 10.72 -7.39 -9.07
N GLN A 503 9.98 -7.24 -10.16
CA GLN A 503 10.52 -6.72 -11.42
C GLN A 503 9.46 -6.00 -12.23
N GLY A 504 9.88 -5.10 -13.12
CA GLY A 504 9.01 -4.42 -14.07
C GLY A 504 9.69 -3.19 -14.64
N ALA A 505 9.03 -2.51 -15.57
CA ALA A 505 9.57 -1.28 -16.13
C ALA A 505 8.48 -0.20 -16.28
N LEU A 506 8.85 1.01 -15.94
CA LEU A 506 8.02 2.21 -15.91
C LEU A 506 8.54 3.25 -16.89
N GLN A 507 7.64 4.04 -17.45
CA GLN A 507 7.95 5.21 -18.26
C GLN A 507 7.22 6.42 -17.70
N LEU A 508 7.94 7.51 -17.46
CA LEU A 508 7.39 8.81 -17.10
C LEU A 508 7.67 9.77 -18.26
N GLU A 509 6.63 10.36 -18.82
CA GLU A 509 6.71 11.34 -19.88
C GLU A 509 6.10 12.67 -19.43
N SER A 510 6.61 13.80 -19.93
CA SER A 510 6.04 15.12 -19.69
C SER A 510 6.18 15.99 -20.91
N GLU A 511 5.22 16.90 -21.13
CA GLU A 511 5.27 17.85 -22.25
C GLU A 511 6.42 18.85 -22.10
N GLN A 512 6.67 19.35 -20.88
CA GLN A 512 7.68 20.37 -20.61
C GLN A 512 7.97 20.45 -19.10
N VAL A 513 9.18 20.85 -18.72
CA VAL A 513 9.51 21.23 -17.34
C VAL A 513 9.92 22.70 -17.31
N ASP A 514 9.10 23.56 -16.70
CA ASP A 514 9.40 24.98 -16.56
C ASP A 514 10.21 25.24 -15.29
N PHE A 515 11.26 26.05 -15.38
CA PHE A 515 12.05 26.48 -14.23
C PHE A 515 11.74 27.93 -13.84
N SER A 516 11.90 28.24 -12.55
CA SER A 516 11.63 29.57 -12.00
C SER A 516 12.50 30.69 -12.59
N ASN A 517 13.63 30.37 -13.23
CA ASN A 517 14.48 31.34 -13.93
C ASN A 517 13.95 31.72 -15.33
N GLY A 518 12.88 31.07 -15.80
CA GLY A 518 12.30 31.26 -17.13
C GLY A 518 12.86 30.35 -18.23
N GLY A 519 13.81 29.47 -17.91
CA GLY A 519 14.23 28.38 -18.80
C GLY A 519 13.29 27.18 -18.69
N TYR A 520 13.43 26.22 -19.60
CA TYR A 520 12.62 25.00 -19.62
C TYR A 520 13.40 23.77 -20.12
N LEU A 521 13.01 22.57 -19.68
CA LEU A 521 13.33 21.33 -20.39
C LEU A 521 12.22 21.02 -21.40
N PRO A 522 12.57 20.66 -22.64
CA PRO A 522 11.61 20.23 -23.65
C PRO A 522 10.93 18.89 -23.27
N PRO A 523 10.04 18.32 -24.11
CA PRO A 523 9.41 17.03 -23.84
C PRO A 523 10.40 15.99 -23.32
N THR A 524 10.15 15.54 -22.09
CA THR A 524 11.09 14.74 -21.32
C THR A 524 10.52 13.34 -21.13
N LEU A 525 11.36 12.34 -21.41
CA LEU A 525 11.06 10.93 -21.28
C LEU A 525 12.03 10.29 -20.28
N MET A 526 11.49 9.62 -19.28
CA MET A 526 12.25 8.89 -18.26
C MET A 526 11.80 7.43 -18.28
N ARG A 527 12.72 6.51 -18.61
CA ARG A 527 12.46 5.06 -18.57
C ARG A 527 13.22 4.42 -17.41
N LEU A 528 12.53 3.60 -16.62
CA LEU A 528 13.04 3.01 -15.39
C LEU A 528 12.74 1.51 -15.37
N SER A 529 13.77 0.68 -15.21
CA SER A 529 13.64 -0.73 -14.87
C SER A 529 13.78 -0.92 -13.35
N LEU A 530 12.90 -1.74 -12.78
CA LEU A 530 12.83 -2.09 -11.38
C LEU A 530 13.30 -3.55 -11.21
N GLN A 531 14.14 -3.81 -10.21
CA GLN A 531 14.61 -5.16 -9.90
C GLN A 531 14.90 -5.30 -8.41
N GLY A 532 14.25 -6.24 -7.73
CA GLY A 532 14.41 -6.50 -6.30
C GLY A 532 13.68 -7.77 -5.88
N ASN A 533 13.40 -7.89 -4.59
CA ASN A 533 12.67 -9.04 -4.03
C ASN A 533 11.27 -8.66 -3.54
N ASP A 534 11.05 -7.37 -3.26
CA ASP A 534 9.83 -6.84 -2.65
C ASP A 534 9.55 -5.40 -3.13
N PRO A 535 8.27 -4.96 -3.23
CA PRO A 535 7.93 -3.57 -3.55
C PRO A 535 8.49 -2.52 -2.58
N SER A 536 8.94 -2.91 -1.39
CA SER A 536 9.64 -2.05 -0.44
C SER A 536 11.16 -2.03 -0.60
N ASP A 537 11.76 -2.93 -1.40
CA ASP A 537 13.21 -2.96 -1.60
C ASP A 537 13.58 -3.39 -3.03
N PHE A 538 13.98 -2.41 -3.84
CA PHE A 538 14.38 -2.64 -5.22
C PHE A 538 15.41 -1.65 -5.74
N LEU A 539 16.20 -2.12 -6.70
CA LEU A 539 17.11 -1.32 -7.50
C LEU A 539 16.36 -0.71 -8.68
N ILE A 540 16.77 0.51 -9.01
CA ILE A 540 16.28 1.26 -10.17
C ILE A 540 17.45 1.48 -11.11
N LYS A 541 17.26 1.20 -12.39
CA LYS A 541 18.17 1.60 -13.47
C LYS A 541 17.34 2.29 -14.54
N GLY A 542 17.87 3.31 -15.20
CA GLY A 542 17.09 4.01 -16.20
C GLY A 542 17.84 5.13 -16.90
N GLN A 543 17.11 5.83 -17.76
CA GLN A 543 17.62 6.97 -18.51
C GLN A 543 16.58 8.08 -18.58
N ILE A 544 17.03 9.34 -18.56
CA ILE A 544 16.22 10.53 -18.86
C ILE A 544 16.73 11.13 -20.17
N GLN A 545 15.82 11.37 -21.11
CA GLN A 545 16.09 12.07 -22.37
C GLN A 545 15.09 13.22 -22.50
N ALA A 546 15.55 14.42 -22.88
CA ALA A 546 14.69 15.54 -23.23
C ALA A 546 15.10 16.09 -24.59
N GLN A 547 14.42 15.66 -25.66
CA GLN A 547 14.86 15.87 -27.05
C GLN A 547 16.34 15.51 -27.23
N ASP A 548 17.22 16.48 -27.50
CA ASP A 548 18.66 16.29 -27.68
C ASP A 548 19.45 16.33 -26.35
N ILE A 549 18.81 16.66 -25.24
CA ILE A 549 19.44 16.70 -23.91
C ILE A 549 19.42 15.29 -23.30
N GLY A 550 20.61 14.66 -23.22
CA GLY A 550 20.79 13.33 -22.63
C GLY A 550 21.37 12.34 -23.63
N PRO A 551 21.34 11.02 -23.34
CA PRO A 551 20.60 10.39 -22.24
C PRO A 551 21.34 10.46 -20.92
N VAL A 552 20.65 10.91 -19.87
CA VAL A 552 21.15 10.91 -18.49
C VAL A 552 20.94 9.53 -17.90
N SER A 553 22.03 8.81 -17.64
CA SER A 553 21.93 7.49 -17.02
C SER A 553 21.64 7.61 -15.52
N LEU A 554 20.74 6.79 -15.01
CA LEU A 554 20.31 6.76 -13.61
C LEU A 554 20.53 5.37 -13.00
N ARG A 555 21.01 5.34 -11.76
CA ARG A 555 20.99 4.14 -10.91
C ARG A 555 20.63 4.52 -9.50
N GLY A 556 19.79 3.73 -8.85
CA GLY A 556 19.41 3.97 -7.47
C GLY A 556 18.84 2.75 -6.77
N ARG A 557 18.47 2.95 -5.51
CA ARG A 557 17.80 1.98 -4.66
C ARG A 557 16.66 2.66 -3.91
N TRP A 558 15.53 1.99 -3.86
CA TRP A 558 14.44 2.25 -2.93
C TRP A 558 14.56 1.28 -1.77
N ASP A 559 14.59 1.80 -0.54
CA ASP A 559 14.72 1.01 0.71
C ASP A 559 13.42 0.99 1.55
N GLY A 560 12.29 1.40 0.96
CA GLY A 560 10.99 1.46 1.63
C GLY A 560 10.68 2.84 2.24
N GLU A 561 11.72 3.63 2.51
CA GLU A 561 11.59 4.98 3.08
C GLU A 561 12.23 6.06 2.21
N ARG A 562 13.34 5.73 1.55
CA ARG A 562 14.21 6.66 0.84
C ARG A 562 14.66 6.08 -0.50
N LEU A 563 14.50 6.90 -1.53
CA LEU A 563 15.16 6.70 -2.81
C LEU A 563 16.55 7.35 -2.76
N ARG A 564 17.61 6.60 -3.10
CA ARG A 564 18.98 7.13 -3.24
C ARG A 564 19.60 6.65 -4.53
N GLY A 565 20.36 7.50 -5.19
CA GLY A 565 20.99 7.12 -6.45
C GLY A 565 21.97 8.13 -6.98
N ASN A 566 22.47 7.82 -8.17
CA ASN A 566 23.39 8.64 -8.94
C ASN A 566 22.84 8.82 -10.36
N ALA A 567 23.16 9.98 -10.92
CA ALA A 567 22.86 10.39 -12.28
C ALA A 567 24.15 10.79 -12.98
N TRP A 568 24.32 10.35 -14.23
CA TRP A 568 25.48 10.64 -15.07
C TRP A 568 25.02 11.25 -16.38
N TRP A 569 25.45 12.47 -16.63
CA TRP A 569 25.32 13.14 -17.92
C TRP A 569 26.55 12.82 -18.77
N PRO A 570 26.38 12.25 -19.97
CA PRO A 570 27.49 12.06 -20.89
C PRO A 570 28.04 13.41 -21.37
N ARG A 571 29.23 13.38 -21.94
CA ARG A 571 29.79 14.55 -22.62
C ARG A 571 28.97 14.84 -23.88
N GLN A 572 28.40 16.04 -23.95
CA GLN A 572 27.59 16.49 -25.09
C GLN A 572 27.79 17.97 -25.37
N SER A 573 27.36 18.42 -26.56
CA SER A 573 27.43 19.82 -26.95
C SER A 573 26.73 20.72 -25.94
N LEU A 574 27.29 21.90 -25.65
CA LEU A 574 26.64 22.88 -24.79
C LEU A 574 25.39 23.49 -25.45
N THR A 575 25.32 23.49 -26.79
CA THR A 575 24.24 24.12 -27.56
C THR A 575 22.86 23.51 -27.29
N VAL A 576 22.78 22.20 -27.01
CA VAL A 576 21.51 21.53 -26.71
C VAL A 576 20.87 22.02 -25.40
N PHE A 577 21.63 22.69 -24.54
CA PHE A 577 21.14 23.24 -23.28
C PHE A 577 20.60 24.68 -23.41
N GLN A 578 20.51 25.23 -24.62
CA GLN A 578 19.93 26.55 -24.87
C GLN A 578 18.55 26.74 -24.20
N PRO A 579 17.62 25.76 -24.20
CA PRO A 579 16.31 25.92 -23.55
C PRO A 579 16.38 26.18 -22.04
N LEU A 580 17.47 25.77 -21.36
CA LEU A 580 17.63 25.97 -19.92
C LEU A 580 17.97 27.43 -19.55
N LEU A 581 18.41 28.22 -20.52
CA LEU A 581 18.66 29.65 -20.33
C LEU A 581 17.36 30.44 -20.50
N SER A 582 17.19 31.47 -19.67
CA SER A 582 16.04 32.38 -19.78
C SER A 582 16.13 33.16 -21.10
N PRO A 583 15.07 33.23 -21.92
CA PRO A 583 15.05 34.06 -23.12
C PRO A 583 15.34 35.53 -22.83
N ARG A 584 15.03 36.00 -21.62
CA ARG A 584 15.29 37.39 -21.17
C ARG A 584 16.76 37.75 -21.08
N LEU A 585 17.66 36.77 -21.02
CA LEU A 585 19.10 37.00 -21.00
C LEU A 585 19.63 37.45 -22.36
N ASN A 586 18.89 37.22 -23.46
CA ASN A 586 19.35 37.46 -24.83
C ASN A 586 20.73 36.82 -25.07
N MET A 587 20.91 35.57 -24.63
CA MET A 587 22.13 34.80 -24.76
C MET A 587 21.90 33.59 -25.67
N LYS A 588 22.73 33.40 -26.69
CA LYS A 588 22.69 32.26 -27.60
C LYS A 588 23.99 31.46 -27.50
N ILE A 589 23.91 30.21 -27.06
CA ILE A 589 25.04 29.29 -26.94
C ILE A 589 25.47 28.86 -28.35
N ARG A 590 26.74 29.05 -28.68
CA ARG A 590 27.33 28.72 -29.99
C ARG A 590 28.18 27.46 -29.94
N ALA A 591 28.92 27.26 -28.85
CA ALA A 591 29.91 26.19 -28.75
C ALA A 591 30.16 25.76 -27.30
N GLY A 592 30.88 24.65 -27.14
CA GLY A 592 31.33 24.13 -25.86
C GLY A 592 30.85 22.71 -25.61
N GLN A 593 31.37 22.13 -24.54
CA GLN A 593 31.03 20.78 -24.09
C GLN A 593 30.57 20.82 -22.64
N PHE A 594 29.55 20.03 -22.32
CA PHE A 594 29.03 19.86 -20.97
C PHE A 594 29.03 18.38 -20.59
N TYR A 595 29.38 18.10 -19.34
CA TYR A 595 29.11 16.81 -18.69
C TYR A 595 28.90 17.03 -17.19
N ALA A 596 28.24 16.08 -16.54
CA ALA A 596 27.93 16.20 -15.12
C ALA A 596 27.77 14.85 -14.44
N GLN A 597 28.01 14.84 -13.13
CA GLN A 597 27.65 13.73 -12.25
C GLN A 597 26.96 14.27 -11.02
N ALA A 598 25.86 13.62 -10.62
CA ALA A 598 25.09 13.98 -9.45
C ALA A 598 24.73 12.74 -8.63
N ALA A 599 24.72 12.88 -7.32
CA ALA A 599 24.04 11.99 -6.40
C ALA A 599 22.71 12.64 -5.97
N PHE A 600 21.66 11.85 -5.79
CA PHE A 600 20.36 12.32 -5.35
C PHE A 600 19.77 11.45 -4.24
N SER A 601 18.90 12.06 -3.44
CA SER A 601 18.09 11.36 -2.45
C SER A 601 16.72 12.01 -2.30
N ALA A 602 15.67 11.21 -2.16
CA ALA A 602 14.31 11.67 -1.88
C ALA A 602 13.67 10.81 -0.79
N ALA A 603 13.08 11.45 0.23
CA ALA A 603 12.33 10.80 1.30
C ALA A 603 11.19 11.70 1.79
N ARG A 604 10.15 11.09 2.36
CA ARG A 604 9.04 11.81 3.00
C ARG A 604 9.58 12.74 4.09
N GLY A 605 9.09 13.98 4.14
CA GLY A 605 9.53 15.02 5.09
C GLY A 605 10.89 15.66 4.79
N GLN A 606 11.80 15.00 4.06
CA GLN A 606 13.12 15.55 3.73
C GLN A 606 13.21 16.24 2.38
N GLY A 607 12.26 15.94 1.48
CA GLY A 607 12.21 16.45 0.11
C GLY A 607 13.29 15.85 -0.79
N PHE A 608 13.40 16.40 -2.00
CA PHE A 608 14.45 16.06 -2.96
C PHE A 608 15.75 16.80 -2.59
N ARG A 609 16.85 16.06 -2.56
CA ARG A 609 18.20 16.58 -2.39
C ARG A 609 19.08 16.05 -3.50
N ALA A 610 19.96 16.88 -4.02
CA ALA A 610 20.95 16.48 -5.00
C ALA A 610 22.28 17.15 -4.72
N GLY A 611 23.38 16.56 -5.15
CA GLY A 611 24.69 17.17 -5.06
C GLY A 611 25.63 16.54 -6.07
N GLY A 612 26.52 17.35 -6.64
CA GLY A 612 27.32 16.92 -7.76
C GLY A 612 28.23 18.02 -8.25
N HIS A 613 28.68 17.87 -9.50
CA HIS A 613 29.41 18.91 -10.20
C HIS A 613 29.00 18.95 -11.67
N TRP A 614 28.92 20.16 -12.20
CA TRP A 614 28.76 20.42 -13.63
C TRP A 614 30.09 20.89 -14.20
N VAL A 615 30.43 20.43 -15.39
CA VAL A 615 31.65 20.86 -16.08
C VAL A 615 31.26 21.43 -17.42
N VAL A 616 31.70 22.66 -17.67
CA VAL A 616 31.64 23.29 -18.99
C VAL A 616 33.06 23.54 -19.46
N ASN A 617 33.36 23.06 -20.67
CA ASN A 617 34.64 23.26 -21.33
C ASN A 617 34.44 24.04 -22.62
N ASN A 618 35.26 25.06 -22.81
CA ASN A 618 35.32 25.91 -24.00
C ASN A 618 33.94 26.42 -24.46
N GLY A 619 33.11 26.89 -23.52
CA GLY A 619 31.81 27.47 -23.80
C GLY A 619 31.93 28.75 -24.62
N GLY A 620 31.07 28.89 -25.62
CA GLY A 620 30.93 30.09 -26.44
C GLY A 620 29.49 30.58 -26.44
N VAL A 621 29.27 31.87 -26.18
CA VAL A 621 27.94 32.48 -26.07
C VAL A 621 27.93 33.82 -26.77
N TRP A 622 26.97 34.02 -27.68
CA TRP A 622 26.59 35.34 -28.17
C TRP A 622 25.70 36.03 -27.15
N LEU A 623 26.06 37.27 -26.82
CA LEU A 623 25.23 38.17 -26.04
C LEU A 623 24.41 39.03 -27.01
N ARG A 624 23.42 39.78 -26.51
CA ARG A 624 22.76 40.85 -27.29
C ARG A 624 23.75 41.79 -27.98
N ASP A 625 24.92 41.88 -27.38
CA ASP A 625 25.75 43.06 -27.41
C ASP A 625 27.24 42.65 -27.31
N GLY A 626 27.64 41.62 -28.06
CA GLY A 626 29.00 41.09 -28.12
C GLY A 626 29.09 39.57 -27.95
N GLU A 627 30.29 39.05 -27.71
CA GLU A 627 30.51 37.61 -27.58
C GLU A 627 31.38 37.22 -26.39
N VAL A 628 31.16 35.99 -25.92
CA VAL A 628 31.93 35.36 -24.86
C VAL A 628 32.54 34.08 -25.41
N GLY A 629 33.86 33.95 -25.31
CA GLY A 629 34.61 32.80 -25.79
C GLY A 629 35.47 32.14 -24.71
N GLY A 630 35.60 30.81 -24.81
CA GLY A 630 36.51 30.05 -23.95
C GLY A 630 36.08 29.97 -22.49
N VAL A 631 34.77 29.88 -22.23
CA VAL A 631 34.21 29.73 -20.88
C VAL A 631 34.54 28.34 -20.35
N ASN A 632 35.22 28.28 -19.19
CA ASN A 632 35.57 27.04 -18.51
C ASN A 632 35.23 27.14 -17.02
N PHE A 633 34.47 26.17 -16.50
CA PHE A 633 34.22 26.06 -15.07
C PHE A 633 33.87 24.64 -14.64
N VAL A 634 34.17 24.34 -13.38
CA VAL A 634 33.66 23.17 -12.66
C VAL A 634 32.82 23.68 -11.50
N LEU A 635 31.50 23.51 -11.56
CA LEU A 635 30.54 24.01 -10.59
C LEU A 635 30.09 22.88 -9.64
N PRO A 636 30.78 22.68 -8.50
CA PRO A 636 30.25 21.83 -7.44
C PRO A 636 29.03 22.49 -6.81
N TYR A 637 27.94 21.73 -6.70
CA TYR A 637 26.67 22.21 -6.17
C TYR A 637 26.05 21.23 -5.18
N ARG A 638 25.19 21.77 -4.31
CA ARG A 638 24.26 21.00 -3.49
C ARG A 638 22.88 21.67 -3.55
N LEU A 639 21.88 20.90 -3.91
CA LEU A 639 20.47 21.29 -3.85
C LEU A 639 19.85 20.71 -2.58
N LYS A 640 19.39 21.58 -1.68
CA LYS A 640 18.67 21.19 -0.46
C LYS A 640 17.64 22.26 -0.15
N SER A 641 16.43 21.84 0.25
CA SER A 641 15.33 22.76 0.60
C SER A 641 15.07 23.79 -0.51
N GLN A 642 15.07 23.35 -1.77
CA GLN A 642 14.79 24.16 -2.95
C GLN A 642 15.78 25.32 -3.18
N ARG A 643 17.00 25.23 -2.62
CA ARG A 643 18.06 26.22 -2.79
C ARG A 643 19.35 25.55 -3.22
N TRP A 644 20.04 26.19 -4.16
CA TRP A 644 21.37 25.79 -4.62
C TRP A 644 22.43 26.37 -3.68
N GLU A 645 23.34 25.54 -3.22
CA GLU A 645 24.58 25.90 -2.54
C GLU A 645 25.72 25.68 -3.51
N LEU A 646 26.45 26.75 -3.84
CA LEU A 646 27.51 26.79 -4.83
C LEU A 646 28.85 26.98 -4.11
N GLY A 647 29.89 26.25 -4.52
CA GLY A 647 31.22 26.39 -3.94
C GLY A 647 31.32 25.84 -2.51
N ILE A 648 30.85 24.60 -2.30
CA ILE A 648 30.67 23.94 -0.99
C ILE A 648 31.97 23.90 -0.17
N LYS A 649 33.05 23.35 -0.75
CA LYS A 649 34.35 23.22 -0.07
C LYS A 649 35.32 24.34 -0.45
N ARG A 650 35.24 24.80 -1.70
CA ARG A 650 36.06 25.85 -2.30
C ARG A 650 35.20 26.68 -3.26
N PRO A 651 35.50 27.96 -3.47
CA PRO A 651 34.82 28.78 -4.46
C PRO A 651 34.89 28.14 -5.85
N VAL A 652 33.88 28.41 -6.66
CA VAL A 652 33.84 28.00 -8.07
C VAL A 652 34.59 29.02 -8.89
N THR A 653 35.72 28.62 -9.47
CA THR A 653 36.48 29.48 -10.38
C THR A 653 35.90 29.37 -11.79
N LEU A 654 35.31 30.46 -12.25
CA LEU A 654 34.94 30.70 -13.64
C LEU A 654 36.13 31.33 -14.36
N ARG A 655 36.48 30.78 -15.52
CA ARG A 655 37.49 31.34 -16.43
C ARG A 655 36.84 31.64 -17.77
N ILE A 656 37.07 32.82 -18.30
CA ILE A 656 36.62 33.22 -19.64
C ILE A 656 37.86 33.70 -20.39
N ALA A 657 38.16 33.07 -21.52
CA ALA A 657 39.33 33.43 -22.31
C ALA A 657 39.18 34.83 -22.92
N MET A 658 37.98 35.13 -23.42
CA MET A 658 37.66 36.38 -24.08
C MET A 658 36.20 36.78 -23.81
N LEU A 659 36.01 38.05 -23.47
CA LEU A 659 34.73 38.74 -23.48
C LEU A 659 34.90 39.96 -24.36
N ASP A 660 34.21 40.01 -25.50
CA ASP A 660 34.24 41.14 -26.40
C ASP A 660 32.91 41.90 -26.32
N ASN A 661 32.96 43.12 -25.80
CA ASN A 661 31.80 44.00 -25.67
C ASN A 661 32.30 45.46 -25.71
N LEU A 662 32.45 46.00 -26.92
CA LEU A 662 33.14 47.27 -27.27
C LEU A 662 34.63 47.27 -27.01
N PHE A 663 35.04 46.76 -25.85
CA PHE A 663 36.43 46.56 -25.47
C PHE A 663 36.68 45.07 -25.30
N ARG A 664 37.78 44.60 -25.89
CA ARG A 664 38.20 43.21 -25.73
C ARG A 664 38.79 43.01 -24.33
N MET A 665 38.12 42.18 -23.54
CA MET A 665 38.57 41.77 -22.20
C MET A 665 39.08 40.33 -22.27
N THR A 666 40.24 40.08 -21.67
CA THR A 666 40.88 38.75 -21.71
C THR A 666 41.25 38.26 -20.31
N ALA A 667 41.53 36.97 -20.20
CA ALA A 667 41.95 36.32 -18.97
C ALA A 667 41.01 36.58 -17.77
N VAL A 668 39.69 36.65 -18.03
CA VAL A 668 38.70 36.92 -17.00
C VAL A 668 38.65 35.72 -16.04
N ARG A 669 38.79 36.01 -14.75
CA ARG A 669 38.70 35.03 -13.67
C ARG A 669 37.74 35.55 -12.61
N VAL A 670 36.82 34.70 -12.16
CA VAL A 670 35.82 35.05 -11.13
C VAL A 670 35.61 33.87 -10.21
N ASP A 671 35.71 34.07 -8.89
CA ASP A 671 35.40 33.03 -7.91
C ASP A 671 34.01 33.26 -7.28
N LEU A 672 33.12 32.26 -7.41
CA LEU A 672 31.74 32.30 -6.94
C LEU A 672 31.51 31.36 -5.75
N ARG A 673 30.84 31.85 -4.70
CA ARG A 673 30.46 31.04 -3.53
C ARG A 673 29.16 31.55 -2.90
N GLY A 674 28.30 30.65 -2.43
CA GLY A 674 27.11 31.02 -1.66
C GLY A 674 25.85 30.33 -2.15
N TYR A 675 24.70 31.01 -2.10
CA TYR A 675 23.41 30.39 -2.34
C TYR A 675 22.60 31.06 -3.45
N TYR A 676 21.83 30.27 -4.18
CA TYR A 676 20.87 30.76 -5.18
C TYR A 676 19.49 30.08 -5.02
N PRO A 677 18.37 30.84 -4.96
CA PRO A 677 18.31 32.30 -4.84
C PRO A 677 19.05 32.81 -3.59
N PHE A 678 19.59 34.02 -3.63
CA PHE A 678 20.30 34.61 -2.48
C PHE A 678 19.34 35.34 -1.53
N SER A 679 19.78 35.61 -0.31
CA SER A 679 19.07 36.39 0.71
C SER A 679 20.05 36.86 1.79
N GLU A 680 19.64 37.72 2.72
CA GLU A 680 20.50 38.15 3.82
C GLU A 680 21.12 36.99 4.63
N LYS A 681 20.31 35.96 4.91
CA LYS A 681 20.76 34.75 5.62
C LYS A 681 21.62 33.82 4.75
N TRP A 682 21.41 33.86 3.44
CA TRP A 682 22.03 32.96 2.47
C TRP A 682 22.62 33.79 1.31
N PRO A 683 23.73 34.50 1.55
CA PRO A 683 24.27 35.42 0.55
C PRO A 683 24.94 34.68 -0.60
N LEU A 684 25.08 35.38 -1.73
CA LEU A 684 25.94 34.99 -2.84
C LEU A 684 27.12 35.95 -2.91
N THR A 685 28.33 35.43 -3.02
CA THR A 685 29.56 36.21 -3.04
C THR A 685 30.36 35.89 -4.29
N ILE A 686 30.75 36.95 -5.00
CA ILE A 686 31.81 36.95 -5.99
C ILE A 686 33.07 37.50 -5.34
N SER A 687 34.20 36.88 -5.61
CA SER A 687 35.51 37.29 -5.10
C SER A 687 36.58 37.06 -6.15
N GLN A 688 37.75 37.69 -5.95
CA GLN A 688 38.92 37.50 -6.82
C GLN A 688 38.57 37.67 -8.31
N ALA A 689 37.67 38.60 -8.60
CA ALA A 689 37.28 38.90 -9.96
C ALA A 689 38.37 39.75 -10.59
N GLY A 690 38.91 39.33 -11.73
CA GLY A 690 40.01 40.02 -12.41
C GLY A 690 39.95 39.78 -13.91
N MET A 691 40.39 40.78 -14.68
CA MET A 691 40.44 40.74 -16.14
C MET A 691 41.48 41.71 -16.68
N GLU A 692 42.04 41.39 -17.85
CA GLU A 692 42.90 42.29 -18.62
C GLU A 692 42.03 43.06 -19.63
N ALA A 693 42.11 44.39 -19.62
CA ALA A 693 41.39 45.25 -20.54
C ALA A 693 42.15 46.57 -20.74
N LEU A 694 42.11 47.12 -21.96
CA LEU A 694 42.73 48.41 -22.30
C LEU A 694 44.22 48.49 -21.89
N GLY A 695 45.00 47.44 -22.18
CA GLY A 695 46.43 47.36 -21.86
C GLY A 695 46.80 47.30 -20.36
N GLY A 696 45.80 47.18 -19.47
CA GLY A 696 45.96 47.13 -18.01
C GLY A 696 45.08 46.08 -17.34
N HIS A 697 45.10 46.07 -16.00
CA HIS A 697 44.41 45.07 -15.18
C HIS A 697 43.26 45.69 -14.39
N ILE A 698 42.09 45.06 -14.47
CA ILE A 698 40.89 45.46 -13.75
C ILE A 698 40.51 44.37 -12.77
N SER A 699 40.29 44.73 -11.51
CA SER A 699 39.99 43.77 -10.45
C SER A 699 38.89 44.24 -9.51
N LEU A 700 38.14 43.28 -8.99
CA LEU A 700 37.12 43.44 -7.97
C LEU A 700 37.42 42.47 -6.83
N LEU A 701 37.63 43.03 -5.63
CA LEU A 701 38.05 42.25 -4.47
C LEU A 701 36.95 41.28 -4.01
N VAL A 702 35.78 41.84 -3.69
CA VAL A 702 34.61 41.09 -3.22
C VAL A 702 33.33 41.85 -3.57
N LEU A 703 32.30 41.12 -3.97
CA LEU A 703 30.94 41.62 -4.16
C LEU A 703 29.97 40.59 -3.58
N ARG A 704 29.17 41.02 -2.62
CA ARG A 704 28.19 40.19 -1.92
C ARG A 704 26.79 40.64 -2.29
N TRP A 705 25.87 39.70 -2.51
CA TRP A 705 24.44 39.95 -2.64
C TRP A 705 23.63 39.29 -1.52
N PRO A 706 22.66 40.02 -0.91
CA PRO A 706 22.43 41.46 -1.07
C PRO A 706 23.65 42.29 -0.62
N GLN A 707 23.90 43.42 -1.29
CA GLN A 707 25.06 44.27 -1.05
C GLN A 707 24.90 45.08 0.23
N ARG A 708 25.96 45.13 1.05
CA ARG A 708 26.02 45.89 2.32
C ARG A 708 27.02 47.03 2.28
N GLU A 709 28.07 46.87 1.49
CA GLU A 709 29.19 47.81 1.35
C GLU A 709 29.52 47.96 -0.12
N ASP A 710 30.12 49.09 -0.50
CA ASP A 710 30.52 49.36 -1.87
C ASP A 710 31.56 48.34 -2.35
N ALA A 711 31.35 47.82 -3.55
CA ALA A 711 32.22 46.87 -4.19
C ALA A 711 33.35 47.64 -4.89
N LEU A 712 34.56 47.61 -4.31
CA LEU A 712 35.70 48.39 -4.80
C LEU A 712 36.28 47.78 -6.09
N PHE A 713 36.03 48.45 -7.20
CA PHE A 713 36.58 48.10 -8.51
C PHE A 713 37.87 48.88 -8.74
N THR A 714 38.99 48.18 -8.84
CA THR A 714 40.32 48.78 -9.02
C THR A 714 40.76 48.61 -10.46
N VAL A 715 41.13 49.73 -11.07
CA VAL A 715 41.70 49.80 -12.42
C VAL A 715 43.19 50.10 -12.25
N LYS A 716 44.06 49.27 -12.82
CA LYS A 716 45.52 49.43 -12.73
C LYS A 716 46.13 49.56 -14.11
N SER A 717 46.83 50.66 -14.33
CA SER A 717 47.70 50.87 -15.47
C SER A 717 47.05 50.68 -16.83
N VAL A 718 45.82 51.18 -16.98
CA VAL A 718 45.08 51.20 -18.25
C VAL A 718 45.68 52.24 -19.19
N GLU A 719 45.87 51.87 -20.44
CA GLU A 719 46.46 52.70 -21.49
C GLU A 719 45.39 53.59 -22.16
N LEU A 720 45.53 54.91 -22.02
CA LEU A 720 44.56 55.86 -22.56
C LEU A 720 44.48 55.84 -24.08
N SER A 721 45.58 55.51 -24.77
CA SER A 721 45.58 55.44 -26.23
C SER A 721 44.67 54.33 -26.77
N GLU A 722 44.57 53.20 -26.07
CA GLU A 722 43.60 52.14 -26.39
C GLU A 722 42.15 52.61 -26.18
N LEU A 723 41.89 53.33 -25.09
CA LEU A 723 40.57 53.88 -24.79
C LEU A 723 40.10 54.91 -25.84
N ILE A 724 40.95 55.89 -26.17
CA ILE A 724 40.64 56.93 -27.17
C ILE A 724 40.39 56.31 -28.55
N THR A 725 41.18 55.30 -28.91
CA THR A 725 41.02 54.56 -30.17
C THR A 725 39.68 53.83 -30.22
N ALA A 726 39.33 53.11 -29.14
CA ALA A 726 38.08 52.37 -29.05
C ALA A 726 36.84 53.28 -29.04
N LEU A 727 36.94 54.49 -28.48
CA LEU A 727 35.88 55.51 -28.53
C LEU A 727 35.77 56.22 -29.90
N LYS A 728 36.64 55.89 -30.87
CA LYS A 728 36.67 56.46 -32.22
C LYS A 728 36.77 58.00 -32.24
N LEU A 729 37.41 58.59 -31.21
CA LEU A 729 37.60 60.04 -31.10
C LEU A 729 38.71 60.51 -32.05
N LYS A 730 38.42 61.53 -32.86
CA LYS A 730 39.38 62.08 -33.84
C LYS A 730 39.95 63.44 -33.45
N GLN A 731 39.28 64.14 -32.52
CA GLN A 731 39.58 65.52 -32.14
C GLN A 731 40.81 65.62 -31.22
N PHE A 732 41.14 64.54 -30.51
CA PHE A 732 42.24 64.49 -29.56
C PHE A 732 42.93 63.12 -29.61
N ALA A 733 44.24 63.11 -29.43
CA ALA A 733 45.02 61.92 -29.12
C ALA A 733 45.54 62.03 -27.69
N MET A 734 45.38 60.97 -26.91
CA MET A 734 45.92 60.89 -25.55
C MET A 734 46.71 59.59 -25.40
N SER A 735 47.82 59.64 -24.68
CA SER A 735 48.62 58.46 -24.37
C SER A 735 49.17 58.50 -22.95
N GLY A 736 49.53 57.33 -22.44
CA GLY A 736 49.98 57.14 -21.07
C GLY A 736 48.96 56.39 -20.22
N ARG A 737 49.39 56.01 -19.03
CA ARG A 737 48.67 55.06 -18.19
C ARG A 737 48.02 55.69 -16.98
N VAL A 738 46.81 55.23 -16.67
CA VAL A 738 46.02 55.67 -15.52
C VAL A 738 45.60 54.51 -14.64
N SER A 739 45.49 54.79 -13.35
CA SER A 739 44.95 53.87 -12.35
C SER A 739 43.88 54.56 -11.52
N GLY A 740 42.95 53.79 -10.96
CA GLY A 740 41.86 54.34 -10.19
C GLY A 740 41.08 53.32 -9.39
N VAL A 741 40.19 53.82 -8.55
CA VAL A 741 39.26 53.03 -7.73
C VAL A 741 37.86 53.58 -7.90
N LEU A 742 36.92 52.69 -8.21
CA LEU A 742 35.50 52.96 -8.41
C LEU A 742 34.68 52.17 -7.39
N PRO A 743 34.09 52.82 -6.37
CA PRO A 743 33.16 52.17 -5.46
C PRO A 743 31.82 51.92 -6.16
N LEU A 744 31.49 50.64 -6.39
CA LEU A 744 30.24 50.24 -7.05
C LEU A 744 29.16 49.93 -6.00
N ASN A 745 27.98 50.53 -6.14
CA ASN A 745 26.82 50.24 -5.29
C ASN A 745 25.59 49.95 -6.14
N PHE A 746 25.23 48.68 -6.28
CA PHE A 746 24.06 48.26 -7.06
C PHE A 746 22.74 48.45 -6.31
N ASN A 747 22.79 48.72 -5.00
CA ASN A 747 21.62 48.87 -4.15
C ASN A 747 21.20 50.34 -3.96
N HIS A 748 22.03 51.30 -4.36
CA HIS A 748 21.73 52.71 -4.18
C HIS A 748 20.67 53.16 -5.22
N PRO A 749 19.66 53.95 -4.82
CA PRO A 749 18.49 54.25 -5.66
C PRO A 749 18.79 55.05 -6.93
N GLU A 750 19.80 55.93 -6.91
CA GLU A 750 20.11 56.82 -8.04
C GLU A 750 21.53 56.70 -8.60
N MET A 751 22.51 56.27 -7.80
CA MET A 751 23.94 56.32 -8.11
C MET A 751 24.53 54.91 -8.15
N LEU A 752 25.28 54.57 -9.20
CA LEU A 752 26.05 53.32 -9.29
C LEU A 752 27.48 53.50 -8.75
N ILE A 753 28.09 54.66 -8.99
CA ILE A 753 29.44 55.00 -8.51
C ILE A 753 29.39 56.35 -7.83
N GLN A 754 29.85 56.40 -6.59
CA GLN A 754 30.02 57.63 -5.83
C GLN A 754 31.52 57.83 -5.54
N ARG A 755 32.03 59.03 -5.87
CA ARG A 755 33.41 59.44 -5.55
C ARG A 755 34.49 58.49 -6.10
N GLY A 756 34.31 57.99 -7.31
CA GLY A 756 35.36 57.28 -8.05
C GLY A 756 36.57 58.19 -8.24
N ARG A 757 37.79 57.64 -8.25
CA ARG A 757 39.03 58.43 -8.37
C ARG A 757 39.99 57.81 -9.37
N PHE A 758 40.58 58.63 -10.23
CA PHE A 758 41.66 58.25 -11.15
C PHE A 758 42.86 59.17 -11.01
N THR A 759 44.04 58.60 -11.22
CA THR A 759 45.33 59.28 -11.26
C THR A 759 46.19 58.75 -12.40
N ASN A 760 47.12 59.57 -12.89
CA ASN A 760 48.13 59.12 -13.83
C ASN A 760 49.24 58.33 -13.13
N ASP A 761 49.68 57.21 -13.73
CA ASP A 761 50.78 56.39 -13.19
C ASP A 761 52.15 57.04 -13.47
N ARG A 762 52.27 57.67 -14.64
CA ARG A 762 53.45 58.37 -15.17
C ARG A 762 52.99 59.58 -15.98
N PHE A 763 53.90 60.22 -16.71
CA PHE A 763 53.53 61.30 -17.63
C PHE A 763 52.46 60.85 -18.63
N LEU A 764 51.43 61.67 -18.82
CA LEU A 764 50.47 61.52 -19.91
C LEU A 764 50.78 62.55 -20.99
N THR A 765 50.42 62.26 -22.24
CA THR A 765 50.44 63.27 -23.30
C THR A 765 49.04 63.46 -23.86
N ILE A 766 48.68 64.72 -24.13
CA ILE A 766 47.45 65.08 -24.85
C ILE A 766 47.86 65.93 -26.04
N ARG A 767 47.33 65.59 -27.21
CA ARG A 767 47.50 66.36 -28.44
C ARG A 767 46.14 66.63 -29.06
N MET A 768 45.87 67.89 -29.37
CA MET A 768 44.69 68.28 -30.13
C MET A 768 44.93 68.09 -31.62
N ASP A 769 43.92 67.63 -32.35
CA ASP A 769 43.98 67.63 -33.81
C ASP A 769 44.16 69.06 -34.34
N LYS A 770 44.90 69.21 -35.44
CA LYS A 770 45.24 70.53 -35.99
C LYS A 770 43.98 71.29 -36.40
N GLN A 771 43.05 70.65 -37.12
CA GLN A 771 41.85 71.33 -37.60
C GLN A 771 40.96 71.75 -36.42
N PHE A 772 40.82 70.87 -35.44
CA PHE A 772 40.05 71.16 -34.23
C PHE A 772 40.67 72.28 -33.37
N ALA A 773 42.00 72.30 -33.24
CA ALA A 773 42.69 73.38 -32.54
C ALA A 773 42.54 74.72 -33.27
N ASP A 774 42.66 74.73 -34.60
CA ASP A 774 42.52 75.93 -35.42
C ASP A 774 41.07 76.47 -35.37
N GLU A 775 40.05 75.60 -35.34
CA GLU A 775 38.64 75.96 -35.15
C GLU A 775 38.37 76.59 -33.77
N LEU A 776 38.96 76.03 -32.71
CA LEU A 776 38.78 76.53 -31.34
C LEU A 776 39.53 77.85 -31.07
N ALA A 777 40.65 78.09 -31.75
CA ALA A 777 41.43 79.31 -31.60
C ALA A 777 40.62 80.56 -32.01
N GLY A 778 39.84 80.46 -33.08
CA GLY A 778 38.97 81.53 -33.60
C GLY A 778 39.68 82.86 -33.87
N ASN A 779 38.94 83.91 -34.27
CA ASN A 779 39.50 85.24 -34.57
C ASN A 779 39.89 86.08 -33.33
N ASN A 780 40.04 85.48 -32.15
CA ASN A 780 40.38 86.20 -30.91
C ASN A 780 41.79 85.80 -30.43
N MET A 781 42.71 86.77 -30.45
CA MET A 781 44.13 86.60 -30.14
C MET A 781 44.38 85.99 -28.75
N ALA A 782 43.56 86.31 -27.74
CA ALA A 782 43.71 85.77 -26.39
C ALA A 782 43.25 84.30 -26.27
N ARG A 783 42.25 83.89 -27.06
CA ARG A 783 41.82 82.49 -27.17
C ARG A 783 42.83 81.66 -27.95
N GLY A 784 43.37 82.19 -29.05
CA GLY A 784 44.42 81.54 -29.84
C GLY A 784 45.64 81.13 -29.00
N VAL A 785 46.15 82.03 -28.15
CA VAL A 785 47.27 81.74 -27.25
C VAL A 785 46.95 80.64 -26.23
N ALA A 786 45.74 80.65 -25.67
CA ALA A 786 45.30 79.62 -24.72
C ALA A 786 45.14 78.24 -25.37
N ILE A 787 44.60 78.19 -26.60
CA ILE A 787 44.49 76.95 -27.38
C ILE A 787 45.87 76.44 -27.81
N ASP A 788 46.79 77.32 -28.20
CA ASP A 788 48.17 76.95 -28.54
C ASP A 788 48.90 76.31 -27.36
N TRP A 789 48.66 76.79 -26.13
CA TRP A 789 49.18 76.15 -24.91
C TRP A 789 48.60 74.75 -24.68
N MET A 790 47.35 74.50 -25.06
CA MET A 790 46.67 73.21 -24.90
C MET A 790 46.88 72.24 -26.07
N ARG A 791 47.39 72.72 -27.21
CA ARG A 791 47.58 71.93 -28.44
C ARG A 791 48.43 70.68 -28.24
N TYR A 792 49.44 70.77 -27.38
CA TYR A 792 50.24 69.63 -26.91
C TYR A 792 50.60 69.83 -25.44
N LEU A 793 50.21 68.89 -24.58
CA LEU A 793 50.45 68.95 -23.14
C LEU A 793 51.11 67.66 -22.66
N GLU A 794 52.26 67.80 -21.99
CA GLU A 794 52.85 66.76 -21.16
C GLU A 794 52.39 66.95 -19.72
N ILE A 795 51.61 66.00 -19.23
CA ILE A 795 50.93 66.06 -17.95
C ILE A 795 51.75 65.30 -16.92
N GLY A 796 52.26 66.02 -15.92
CA GLY A 796 52.97 65.42 -14.79
C GLY A 796 52.02 64.89 -13.71
N ARG A 797 50.88 65.55 -13.50
CA ARG A 797 49.85 65.14 -12.52
C ARG A 797 48.45 65.37 -13.07
N ALA A 798 47.62 64.33 -12.99
CA ALA A 798 46.19 64.39 -13.27
C ALA A 798 45.44 63.69 -12.14
N HIS A 799 44.42 64.35 -11.63
CA HIS A 799 43.46 63.77 -10.68
C HIS A 799 42.07 63.96 -11.24
N ALA A 800 41.27 62.90 -11.25
CA ALA A 800 39.88 62.96 -11.68
C ALA A 800 38.97 62.27 -10.68
N THR A 801 37.81 62.87 -10.41
CA THR A 801 36.71 62.27 -9.68
C THR A 801 35.58 61.91 -10.64
N VAL A 802 34.99 60.74 -10.45
CA VAL A 802 33.95 60.18 -11.30
C VAL A 802 32.72 59.83 -10.48
N GLU A 803 31.56 60.26 -10.96
CA GLU A 803 30.25 59.88 -10.47
C GLU A 803 29.44 59.29 -11.62
N LEU A 804 28.69 58.22 -11.35
CA LEU A 804 27.87 57.53 -12.36
C LEU A 804 26.49 57.23 -11.79
N SER A 805 25.44 57.69 -12.47
CA SER A 805 24.05 57.37 -12.13
C SER A 805 23.63 55.99 -12.65
N ASN A 806 22.54 55.43 -12.11
CA ASN A 806 21.94 54.20 -12.61
C ASN A 806 21.28 54.33 -13.99
N GLN A 807 21.13 55.55 -14.50
CA GLN A 807 20.65 55.85 -15.86
C GLN A 807 21.81 56.02 -16.87
N GLY A 808 23.06 55.93 -16.39
CA GLY A 808 24.26 56.04 -17.22
C GLY A 808 24.81 57.46 -17.35
N GLU A 809 24.29 58.45 -16.61
CA GLU A 809 24.86 59.80 -16.58
C GLU A 809 26.18 59.79 -15.83
N LEU A 810 27.28 60.01 -16.56
CA LEU A 810 28.63 60.12 -16.03
C LEU A 810 28.95 61.60 -15.81
N ALA A 811 29.41 61.95 -14.61
CA ALA A 811 30.04 63.25 -14.34
C ALA A 811 31.51 63.02 -13.96
N LEU A 812 32.42 63.53 -14.79
CA LEU A 812 33.86 63.49 -14.54
C LEU A 812 34.35 64.91 -14.29
N VAL A 813 35.03 65.11 -13.18
CA VAL A 813 35.70 66.38 -12.85
C VAL A 813 37.18 66.08 -12.68
N SER A 814 38.02 66.75 -13.47
CA SER A 814 39.46 66.52 -13.49
C SER A 814 40.25 67.80 -13.35
N GLN A 815 41.38 67.70 -12.65
CA GLN A 815 42.40 68.74 -12.56
C GLN A 815 43.69 68.18 -13.15
N ILE A 816 44.18 68.83 -14.20
CA ILE A 816 45.31 68.40 -14.99
C ILE A 816 46.40 69.46 -14.86
N GLN A 817 47.60 69.05 -14.46
CA GLN A 817 48.78 69.90 -14.37
C GLN A 817 49.84 69.42 -15.35
N GLY A 818 50.10 70.22 -16.37
CA GLY A 818 51.03 69.89 -17.44
C GLY A 818 51.87 71.07 -17.90
N LYS A 819 52.76 70.80 -18.85
CA LYS A 819 53.58 71.80 -19.54
C LYS A 819 53.54 71.53 -21.03
N ASN A 820 53.60 72.59 -21.83
CA ASN A 820 53.78 72.47 -23.27
C ASN A 820 55.27 72.68 -23.60
N PRO A 821 56.04 71.61 -23.89
CA PRO A 821 57.47 71.73 -24.17
C PRO A 821 57.77 72.50 -25.46
N LEU A 822 56.80 72.66 -26.37
CA LEU A 822 56.98 73.32 -27.67
C LEU A 822 56.98 74.85 -27.60
N LEU A 823 56.49 75.45 -26.50
CA LEU A 823 56.30 76.92 -26.39
C LEU A 823 57.17 77.59 -25.31
N SER A 824 57.79 76.82 -24.39
CA SER A 824 58.89 77.14 -23.45
C SER A 824 58.74 76.36 -22.13
N ALA A 825 59.82 75.77 -21.60
CA ALA A 825 59.81 74.81 -20.47
C ALA A 825 59.31 75.35 -19.11
N GLN A 826 59.04 76.65 -18.98
CA GLN A 826 58.74 77.30 -17.71
C GLN A 826 57.25 77.57 -17.43
N LYS A 827 56.34 77.48 -18.41
CA LYS A 827 54.91 77.78 -18.18
C LYS A 827 54.11 76.53 -17.81
N GLN A 828 53.61 76.50 -16.59
CA GLN A 828 52.72 75.45 -16.09
C GLN A 828 51.27 75.74 -16.49
N VAL A 829 50.61 74.76 -17.09
CA VAL A 829 49.19 74.79 -17.45
C VAL A 829 48.41 74.01 -16.40
N ILE A 830 47.44 74.66 -15.76
CA ILE A 830 46.46 74.02 -14.88
C ILE A 830 45.12 74.05 -15.58
N LEU A 831 44.66 72.88 -16.03
CA LEU A 831 43.38 72.70 -16.71
C LEU A 831 42.38 72.03 -15.77
N ASN A 832 41.30 72.73 -15.47
CA ASN A 832 40.15 72.15 -14.77
C ASN A 832 39.11 71.77 -15.84
N TYR A 833 38.87 70.47 -16.00
CA TYR A 833 37.99 69.94 -17.03
C TYR A 833 36.84 69.17 -16.39
N ARG A 834 35.61 69.58 -16.74
CA ARG A 834 34.38 68.88 -16.36
C ARG A 834 33.75 68.30 -17.61
N HIS A 835 33.40 67.02 -17.55
CA HIS A 835 32.74 66.28 -18.60
C HIS A 835 31.46 65.65 -18.07
N GLN A 836 30.41 65.73 -18.87
CA GLN A 836 29.12 65.09 -18.60
C GLN A 836 28.66 64.39 -19.87
N GLU A 837 28.35 63.11 -19.75
CA GLU A 837 27.98 62.27 -20.89
C GLU A 837 27.12 61.10 -20.39
N ASN A 838 26.10 60.72 -21.15
CA ASN A 838 25.39 59.48 -20.89
C ASN A 838 26.17 58.31 -21.50
N ILE A 839 27.00 57.66 -20.70
CA ILE A 839 27.89 56.60 -21.18
C ILE A 839 27.12 55.37 -21.67
N PHE A 840 25.90 55.11 -21.21
CA PHE A 840 25.10 53.98 -21.71
C PHE A 840 24.58 54.26 -23.13
N GLN A 841 24.18 55.51 -23.43
CA GLN A 841 23.80 55.91 -24.78
C GLN A 841 25.00 55.95 -25.71
N LEU A 842 26.14 56.47 -25.25
CA LEU A 842 27.39 56.45 -26.00
C LEU A 842 27.81 55.02 -26.36
N TRP A 843 27.79 54.11 -25.38
CA TRP A 843 28.12 52.69 -25.57
C TRP A 843 27.20 52.03 -26.60
N ARG A 844 25.89 52.34 -26.57
CA ARG A 844 24.92 51.87 -27.57
C ARG A 844 25.21 52.45 -28.97
N SER A 845 25.56 53.73 -29.05
CA SER A 845 25.84 54.43 -30.32
C SER A 845 27.09 53.88 -31.01
N LEU A 846 28.19 53.74 -30.26
CA LEU A 846 29.47 53.26 -30.78
C LEU A 846 29.40 51.87 -31.40
N ARG A 847 28.43 51.07 -30.95
CA ARG A 847 28.24 49.67 -31.31
C ARG A 847 27.17 49.44 -32.36
N PHE A 848 26.45 50.47 -32.80
CA PHE A 848 25.38 50.31 -33.78
C PHE A 848 25.88 49.71 -35.11
N GLY A 849 27.08 50.09 -35.55
CA GLY A 849 27.71 49.54 -36.76
C GLY A 849 28.13 48.07 -36.61
N ASP A 850 28.79 47.73 -35.51
CA ASP A 850 29.29 46.37 -35.24
C ASP A 850 28.11 45.40 -34.98
N ASN A 851 27.07 45.86 -34.28
CA ASN A 851 25.85 45.10 -34.03
C ASN A 851 25.11 44.70 -35.31
N LEU A 852 25.15 45.52 -36.39
CA LEU A 852 24.55 45.16 -37.68
C LEU A 852 25.29 43.99 -38.33
N GLN A 853 26.62 43.97 -38.26
CA GLN A 853 27.44 42.90 -38.79
C GLN A 853 27.25 41.60 -37.98
N ASP A 854 27.29 41.67 -36.65
CA ASP A 854 27.07 40.53 -35.77
C ASP A 854 25.65 39.94 -35.94
N THR A 855 24.64 40.78 -36.14
CA THR A 855 23.26 40.33 -36.39
C THR A 855 23.16 39.60 -37.74
N LEU A 856 23.85 40.08 -38.77
CA LEU A 856 23.90 39.41 -40.08
C LEU A 856 24.66 38.08 -40.01
N GLU A 857 25.77 38.01 -39.28
CA GLU A 857 26.50 36.75 -39.05
C GLU A 857 25.69 35.77 -38.19
N GLN A 858 24.92 36.27 -37.22
CA GLN A 858 24.01 35.45 -36.43
C GLN A 858 22.90 34.85 -37.32
N GLN A 859 22.32 35.64 -38.24
CA GLN A 859 21.29 35.18 -39.17
C GLN A 859 21.83 34.25 -40.27
N ALA A 860 23.09 34.41 -40.69
CA ALA A 860 23.71 33.54 -41.69
C ALA A 860 24.13 32.16 -41.14
N ASN A 861 24.23 32.03 -39.81
CA ASN A 861 24.56 30.78 -39.11
C ASN A 861 23.34 30.13 -38.41
N GLU A 862 22.14 30.68 -38.61
CA GLU A 862 20.84 30.03 -38.32
C GLU A 862 20.38 29.23 -39.54
#